data_AF-A0A969AVC2-F1
#
_entry.id   AF-A0A969AVC2-F1
#
_cell.length_a   1.000
_cell.length_b   1.000
_cell.length_c   1.000
_cell.angle_alpha   90.00
_cell.angle_beta   90.00
_cell.angle_gamma   90.00
#
_symmetry.space_group_name_H-M   'P 1'
#
loop_
_entity.id
_entity.type
_entity.pdbx_description
1 polymer ?
#
loop_
_entity_poly.entity_id
_entity_poly.type
_entity_poly.pdbx_seq_one_letter_code
_entity_poly.pdbx_strand_id
1 'polypeptide(L)'
;LAETHWHEWTPSKFHSHWKFEGQGWTHCHQTVNHRITHNGDFEAWTLFDQEIDFTSLGLWLERVLHQPNQTRGDSPKIAGMMDFLITQGQWFASVRWAYQKTLVHDIGAAFGGDTPSKTAPNTAPTEQELFRWASVFEAAFTRFTRTRQDPVHNAVLELVKQILPHFYDDSTLQGYSCDQLHEFCMQTFQSFFENSVFRATQEFLSRAKGSFGLVVISTLEPESIVVSALRQPIIVGFNPGARYSVYASEPAAVDAAIMTDPNTYRLSLNQVEGEIAVLNSTHAHVYNLHQECFLSEESLQQRYYRYSSKHLGTSASMTSQDPIERDLHDIPQVLHQIQNSWENSYSSNRQAAEHLLNFLIAKTQARSGSYGQSVESRPRFSTLTQQIDLLILGVENSLWVGERFAEDLQMIFPGLVIRAMSSNQFLQEVQYDLERLGLSCESIVFAITQSGQTFPTCQSLYICETLIQQHKLLEFFILTGQPGSFIGTSLAQSVFPGESCSRRIFDNHSGRRSAEAASCSVVATHHTLTQLLLYLTTQMHRVFPEASLLEIRLSRSDLQILRQIETGLLYQDCFTILGQSYGQKDQVYTLYRHLVRSAKKWAFNIIECPLAWFIHTLYIFLSIGWSIPFETTIPVVRTSFNLILGGASIQLPPTLEFWLNPCITLADITVYIFGSWFLTLGLRLIQGRSLWARTGKRTLVIGDIRWVHQVLSSFVSKLFALSYGIASVDVQSADPQDHLLHGFSHRVTRGTLLFLGIPDGRCSSMQQNHESSVLMTAKQAYGIQNFGHGPEITVVSSNPNVQSQEFSHSIILPSLSHTHCHYTGASPFYNQYVEMIYESRYGSLKRLLASYVFFWAFAKSVASLPFLKYEFWKSQSRTKIMTTAAPVAVDYRNLSADSSENFHRRTIGDRNHDMMPHKMCRSINKE
;
A
#
# COMPACT_ATOMS: atom_id res chain seq x y z
N LEU A 1 21.22 8.97 -14.12
CA LEU A 1 21.28 7.52 -13.88
C LEU A 1 20.07 7.18 -13.03
N ALA A 2 18.97 6.83 -13.67
CA ALA A 2 17.76 6.37 -12.98
C ALA A 2 18.07 4.98 -12.41
N GLU A 3 17.77 4.76 -11.13
CA GLU A 3 17.87 3.43 -10.52
C GLU A 3 17.08 2.44 -11.40
N THR A 4 17.82 1.56 -12.08
CA THR A 4 17.25 0.45 -12.83
C THR A 4 16.69 -0.56 -11.83
N HIS A 5 15.60 -1.25 -12.20
CA HIS A 5 15.01 -2.32 -11.36
C HIS A 5 16.01 -3.41 -10.97
N TRP A 6 17.07 -3.60 -11.76
CA TRP A 6 18.20 -4.45 -11.46
C TRP A 6 19.38 -3.62 -10.95
N HIS A 7 19.95 -4.07 -9.83
CA HIS A 7 21.14 -3.48 -9.22
C HIS A 7 22.34 -4.39 -9.44
N GLU A 8 23.49 -3.77 -9.72
CA GLU A 8 24.80 -4.41 -9.82
C GLU A 8 25.82 -3.53 -9.09
N TRP A 9 26.85 -4.16 -8.51
CA TRP A 9 27.98 -3.44 -7.90
C TRP A 9 29.18 -3.43 -8.86
N THR A 10 29.60 -4.61 -9.31
CA THR A 10 30.67 -4.77 -10.28
C THR A 10 30.09 -4.93 -11.69
N PRO A 11 30.57 -4.18 -12.69
CA PRO A 11 30.18 -4.41 -14.08
C PRO A 11 30.65 -5.80 -14.53
N SER A 12 30.07 -6.30 -15.63
CA SER A 12 30.47 -7.60 -16.19
C SER A 12 31.98 -7.66 -16.47
N LYS A 13 32.66 -8.68 -15.92
CA LYS A 13 34.10 -8.90 -16.11
C LYS A 13 34.37 -10.29 -16.68
N PHE A 14 35.42 -10.42 -17.49
CA PHE A 14 35.85 -11.71 -18.03
C PHE A 14 36.82 -12.38 -17.07
N HIS A 15 36.43 -13.51 -16.47
CA HIS A 15 37.22 -14.20 -15.46
C HIS A 15 37.42 -15.68 -15.80
N SER A 16 38.53 -16.23 -15.31
CA SER A 16 38.72 -17.67 -15.20
C SER A 16 37.70 -18.25 -14.22
N HIS A 17 37.15 -19.40 -14.59
CA HIS A 17 36.14 -20.10 -13.81
C HIS A 17 36.27 -21.62 -14.02
N TRP A 18 36.13 -22.36 -12.93
CA TRP A 18 36.10 -23.81 -12.93
C TRP A 18 34.66 -24.31 -12.81
N LYS A 19 34.19 -25.11 -13.77
CA LYS A 19 32.90 -25.83 -13.71
C LYS A 19 33.12 -27.30 -13.44
N PHE A 20 32.22 -27.91 -12.70
CA PHE A 20 32.16 -29.36 -12.60
C PHE A 20 31.10 -29.87 -13.58
N GLU A 21 31.52 -30.51 -14.65
CA GLU A 21 30.64 -31.02 -15.71
C GLU A 21 30.85 -32.54 -15.90
N GLY A 22 29.75 -33.30 -15.89
CA GLY A 22 29.77 -34.75 -15.98
C GLY A 22 30.40 -35.42 -14.75
N GLN A 23 31.71 -35.69 -14.80
CA GLN A 23 32.50 -36.28 -13.71
C GLN A 23 33.86 -35.58 -13.51
N GLY A 24 34.08 -34.41 -14.13
CA GLY A 24 35.38 -33.73 -14.12
C GLY A 24 35.27 -32.22 -14.00
N TRP A 25 36.36 -31.61 -13.55
CA TRP A 25 36.50 -30.15 -13.48
C TRP A 25 37.05 -29.62 -14.80
N THR A 26 36.35 -28.66 -15.40
CA THR A 26 36.73 -27.97 -16.62
C THR A 26 37.06 -26.51 -16.31
N HIS A 27 38.22 -26.06 -16.80
CA HIS A 27 38.64 -24.67 -16.68
C HIS A 27 38.20 -23.91 -17.93
N CYS A 28 37.43 -22.85 -17.76
CA CYS A 28 36.97 -21.98 -18.83
C CYS A 28 37.13 -20.50 -18.47
N HIS A 29 37.00 -19.63 -19.46
CA HIS A 29 36.82 -18.20 -19.22
C HIS A 29 35.40 -17.83 -19.61
N GLN A 30 34.71 -17.10 -18.74
CA GLN A 30 33.35 -16.64 -19.01
C GLN A 30 33.15 -15.22 -18.45
N THR A 31 32.16 -14.54 -19.01
CA THR A 31 31.72 -13.25 -18.49
C THR A 31 30.96 -13.49 -17.19
N VAL A 32 31.45 -12.92 -16.09
CA VAL A 32 30.86 -13.00 -14.76
C VAL A 32 30.16 -11.69 -14.45
N ASN A 33 28.87 -11.79 -14.14
CA ASN A 33 28.05 -10.68 -13.69
C ASN A 33 26.94 -11.21 -12.79
N HIS A 34 26.73 -10.52 -11.68
CA HIS A 34 25.69 -10.80 -10.72
C HIS A 34 24.75 -9.60 -10.66
N ARG A 35 23.45 -9.88 -10.60
CA ARG A 35 22.43 -8.84 -10.48
C ARG A 35 21.40 -9.24 -9.47
N ILE A 36 20.87 -8.23 -8.79
CA ILE A 36 19.78 -8.42 -7.85
C ILE A 36 18.61 -7.51 -8.15
N THR A 37 17.41 -7.97 -7.81
CA THR A 37 16.27 -7.10 -7.52
C THR A 37 15.81 -7.39 -6.11
N HIS A 38 15.42 -6.36 -5.36
CA HIS A 38 15.03 -6.50 -3.98
C HIS A 38 13.78 -5.65 -3.70
N ASN A 39 12.90 -6.20 -2.88
CA ASN A 39 11.79 -5.50 -2.24
C ASN A 39 11.97 -5.61 -0.73
N GLY A 40 11.82 -4.49 0.00
CA GLY A 40 12.05 -4.41 1.44
C GLY A 40 13.18 -3.45 1.79
N ASP A 41 13.74 -3.59 2.98
CA ASP A 41 14.76 -2.69 3.52
C ASP A 41 15.95 -3.52 4.06
N PHE A 42 17.17 -3.08 3.77
CA PHE A 42 18.40 -3.66 4.32
C PHE A 42 19.09 -2.68 5.28
N GLU A 43 19.08 -3.01 6.57
CA GLU A 43 19.55 -2.12 7.64
C GLU A 43 21.02 -2.35 7.96
N ALA A 44 21.39 -3.61 8.21
CA ALA A 44 22.70 -4.00 8.68
C ALA A 44 23.01 -5.47 8.34
N TRP A 45 24.28 -5.84 8.42
CA TRP A 45 24.74 -7.22 8.25
C TRP A 45 25.74 -7.59 9.34
N THR A 46 25.61 -8.79 9.89
CA THR A 46 26.52 -9.28 10.93
C THR A 46 27.84 -9.75 10.31
N LEU A 47 28.89 -8.93 10.50
CA LEU A 47 30.27 -9.19 10.08
C LEU A 47 31.18 -9.06 11.31
N PHE A 48 32.11 -10.00 11.50
CA PHE A 48 33.01 -10.03 12.65
C PHE A 48 32.27 -10.00 14.00
N ASP A 49 31.15 -10.72 14.11
CA ASP A 49 30.26 -10.75 15.28
C ASP A 49 29.69 -9.37 15.70
N GLN A 50 29.72 -8.40 14.78
CA GLN A 50 29.18 -7.05 14.97
C GLN A 50 28.12 -6.75 13.92
N GLU A 51 27.03 -6.09 14.32
CA GLU A 51 26.07 -5.53 13.37
C GLU A 51 26.69 -4.31 12.69
N ILE A 52 26.91 -4.39 11.37
CA ILE A 52 27.47 -3.29 10.58
C ILE A 52 26.35 -2.71 9.73
N ASP A 53 26.07 -1.42 9.90
CA ASP A 53 25.07 -0.71 9.10
C ASP A 53 25.44 -0.72 7.60
N PHE A 54 24.44 -0.67 6.73
CA PHE A 54 24.67 -0.78 5.28
C PHE A 54 25.57 0.35 4.71
N THR A 55 25.68 1.50 5.38
CA THR A 55 26.56 2.60 4.93
C THR A 55 28.02 2.26 5.19
N SER A 56 28.33 1.84 6.43
CA SER A 56 29.67 1.36 6.82
C SER A 56 30.08 0.13 6.02
N LEU A 57 29.15 -0.81 5.82
CA LEU A 57 29.35 -1.99 4.98
C LEU A 57 29.68 -1.61 3.54
N GLY A 58 28.99 -0.61 2.98
CA GLY A 58 29.27 -0.10 1.64
C GLY A 58 30.71 0.42 1.50
N LEU A 59 31.21 1.18 2.47
CA LEU A 59 32.60 1.67 2.46
C LEU A 59 33.61 0.52 2.55
N TRP A 60 33.30 -0.51 3.33
CA TRP A 60 34.15 -1.70 3.44
C TRP A 60 34.15 -2.52 2.14
N LEU A 61 32.99 -2.71 1.50
CA LEU A 61 32.86 -3.37 0.20
C LEU A 61 33.66 -2.65 -0.90
N GLU A 62 33.72 -1.32 -0.91
CA GLU A 62 34.55 -0.56 -1.88
C GLU A 62 36.02 -0.97 -1.81
N ARG A 63 36.52 -1.25 -0.60
CA ARG A 63 37.92 -1.61 -0.36
C ARG A 63 38.20 -3.06 -0.69
N VAL A 64 37.34 -3.96 -0.20
CA VAL A 64 37.53 -5.41 -0.36
C VAL A 64 37.26 -5.86 -1.79
N LEU A 65 36.30 -5.25 -2.49
CA LEU A 65 36.01 -5.55 -3.90
C LEU A 65 36.87 -4.75 -4.89
N HIS A 66 37.67 -3.78 -4.41
CA HIS A 66 38.46 -2.85 -5.23
C HIS A 66 37.63 -2.11 -6.28
N GLN A 67 36.37 -1.82 -5.96
CA GLN A 67 35.41 -1.23 -6.89
C GLN A 67 34.66 -0.10 -6.16
N PRO A 68 34.81 1.16 -6.59
CA PRO A 68 34.09 2.26 -5.96
C PRO A 68 32.59 2.17 -6.26
N ASN A 69 31.75 2.57 -5.30
CA ASN A 69 30.31 2.66 -5.50
C ASN A 69 29.81 4.09 -5.29
N GLN A 70 29.17 4.66 -6.32
CA GLN A 70 28.58 6.00 -6.26
C GLN A 70 27.11 6.00 -5.82
N THR A 71 26.49 4.83 -5.72
CA THR A 71 25.06 4.68 -5.41
C THR A 71 24.81 4.72 -3.90
N ARG A 72 23.74 5.42 -3.48
CA ARG A 72 23.43 5.66 -2.06
C ARG A 72 22.50 4.61 -1.45
N GLY A 73 21.57 4.05 -2.21
CA GLY A 73 20.61 3.05 -1.74
C GLY A 73 21.25 1.79 -1.15
N ASP A 74 20.44 0.99 -0.47
CA ASP A 74 20.80 -0.27 0.19
C ASP A 74 20.91 -1.45 -0.79
N SER A 75 20.05 -1.51 -1.82
CA SER A 75 20.05 -2.58 -2.83
C SER A 75 21.40 -2.75 -3.56
N PRO A 76 22.11 -1.66 -3.94
CA PRO A 76 23.48 -1.79 -4.43
C PRO A 76 24.44 -2.47 -3.46
N LYS A 77 24.29 -2.27 -2.14
CA LYS A 77 25.16 -2.94 -1.14
C LYS A 77 24.84 -4.43 -1.06
N ILE A 78 23.57 -4.81 -1.22
CA ILE A 78 23.19 -6.22 -1.40
C ILE A 78 23.87 -6.80 -2.65
N ALA A 79 23.89 -6.06 -3.77
CA ALA A 79 24.60 -6.49 -4.97
C ALA A 79 26.11 -6.67 -4.73
N GLY A 80 26.74 -5.75 -3.97
CA GLY A 80 28.14 -5.87 -3.56
C GLY A 80 28.38 -7.08 -2.65
N MET A 81 27.46 -7.38 -1.74
CA MET A 81 27.51 -8.60 -0.94
C MET A 81 27.41 -9.85 -1.80
N MET A 82 26.59 -9.87 -2.86
CA MET A 82 26.55 -10.98 -3.80
C MET A 82 27.87 -11.15 -4.57
N ASP A 83 28.47 -10.06 -5.06
CA ASP A 83 29.80 -10.09 -5.69
C ASP A 83 30.91 -10.56 -4.74
N PHE A 84 30.71 -10.37 -3.44
CA PHE A 84 31.63 -10.81 -2.40
C PHE A 84 31.44 -12.28 -2.01
N LEU A 85 30.20 -12.73 -1.86
CA LEU A 85 29.85 -14.05 -1.33
C LEU A 85 29.81 -15.15 -2.40
N ILE A 86 29.46 -14.81 -3.65
CA ILE A 86 29.45 -15.77 -4.77
C ILE A 86 30.90 -16.00 -5.19
N THR A 87 31.43 -17.19 -4.87
CA THR A 87 32.85 -17.50 -5.15
C THR A 87 33.07 -18.88 -5.76
N GLN A 88 32.01 -19.68 -5.94
CA GLN A 88 32.13 -21.04 -6.46
C GLN A 88 32.86 -21.04 -7.82
N GLY A 89 33.87 -21.90 -7.93
CA GLY A 89 34.67 -22.04 -9.15
C GLY A 89 35.66 -20.89 -9.41
N GLN A 90 35.85 -19.94 -8.49
CA GLN A 90 36.69 -18.75 -8.69
C GLN A 90 37.70 -18.51 -7.57
N TRP A 91 38.95 -18.94 -7.75
CA TRP A 91 39.99 -18.81 -6.71
C TRP A 91 40.20 -17.40 -6.19
N PHE A 92 40.22 -16.39 -7.06
CA PHE A 92 40.40 -15.00 -6.66
C PHE A 92 39.31 -14.55 -5.67
N ALA A 93 38.05 -14.88 -5.96
CA ALA A 93 36.94 -14.55 -5.10
C ALA A 93 36.96 -15.39 -3.80
N SER A 94 37.26 -16.69 -3.90
CA SER A 94 37.31 -17.60 -2.76
C SER A 94 38.40 -17.22 -1.75
N VAL A 95 39.60 -16.85 -2.24
CA VAL A 95 40.71 -16.36 -1.42
C VAL A 95 40.32 -15.07 -0.70
N ARG A 96 39.70 -14.13 -1.42
CA ARG A 96 39.25 -12.87 -0.84
C ARG A 96 38.23 -13.09 0.29
N TRP A 97 37.24 -13.95 0.07
CA TRP A 97 36.26 -14.29 1.11
C TRP A 97 36.90 -15.01 2.29
N ALA A 98 37.76 -16.00 2.04
CA ALA A 98 38.44 -16.74 3.09
C ALA A 98 39.34 -15.85 3.96
N TYR A 99 40.05 -14.89 3.36
CA TYR A 99 40.86 -13.91 4.09
C TYR A 99 40.00 -13.14 5.09
N GLN A 100 38.88 -12.57 4.63
CA GLN A 100 37.98 -11.81 5.49
C GLN A 100 37.34 -12.69 6.57
N LYS A 101 37.02 -13.95 6.27
CA LYS A 101 36.35 -14.83 7.24
C LYS A 101 37.28 -15.40 8.33
N THR A 102 38.57 -15.56 8.05
CA THR A 102 39.50 -16.30 8.93
C THR A 102 40.63 -15.45 9.52
N LEU A 103 41.15 -14.47 8.76
CA LEU A 103 42.34 -13.70 9.15
C LEU A 103 42.01 -12.29 9.67
N VAL A 104 40.77 -11.84 9.51
CA VAL A 104 40.29 -10.52 9.92
C VAL A 104 39.28 -10.66 11.06
N HIS A 105 39.39 -9.78 12.06
CA HIS A 105 38.55 -9.81 13.26
C HIS A 105 37.72 -8.53 13.48
N ASP A 106 37.94 -7.49 12.69
CA ASP A 106 37.21 -6.22 12.80
C ASP A 106 37.17 -5.48 11.46
N ILE A 107 36.15 -4.63 11.30
CA ILE A 107 35.98 -3.84 10.06
C ILE A 107 37.10 -2.82 9.87
N GLY A 108 37.64 -2.28 10.97
CA GLY A 108 38.72 -1.29 10.97
C GLY A 108 40.03 -1.82 10.39
N ALA A 109 40.22 -3.14 10.31
CA ALA A 109 41.35 -3.77 9.65
C ALA A 109 41.51 -3.37 8.17
N ALA A 110 40.41 -3.01 7.48
CA ALA A 110 40.47 -2.47 6.12
C ALA A 110 40.77 -0.96 6.08
N PHE A 111 40.73 -0.29 7.24
CA PHE A 111 40.82 1.16 7.46
C PHE A 111 42.01 1.58 8.33
N GLY A 112 43.05 0.75 8.44
CA GLY A 112 44.22 1.00 9.29
C GLY A 112 43.93 1.05 10.78
N GLY A 113 42.83 0.42 11.22
CA GLY A 113 42.32 0.46 12.59
C GLY A 113 41.35 1.61 12.87
N ASP A 114 41.14 2.53 11.91
CA ASP A 114 40.20 3.65 12.05
C ASP A 114 38.74 3.23 11.75
N THR A 115 37.81 4.13 12.05
CA THR A 115 36.40 3.94 11.69
C THR A 115 36.18 4.05 10.17
N PRO A 116 35.17 3.35 9.61
CA PRO A 116 34.90 3.38 8.17
C PRO A 116 34.71 4.80 7.62
N SER A 117 35.63 5.23 6.76
CA SER A 117 35.63 6.54 6.12
C SER A 117 36.30 6.49 4.74
N LYS A 118 35.91 7.38 3.83
CA LYS A 118 36.61 7.55 2.54
C LYS A 118 38.03 8.13 2.69
N THR A 119 38.33 8.79 3.80
CA THR A 119 39.64 9.42 4.05
C THR A 119 40.60 8.52 4.83
N ALA A 120 40.11 7.44 5.45
CA ALA A 120 40.94 6.51 6.21
C ALA A 120 41.88 5.70 5.29
N PRO A 121 43.06 5.28 5.75
CA PRO A 121 44.02 4.54 4.93
C PRO A 121 43.44 3.20 4.46
N ASN A 122 43.66 2.82 3.20
CA ASN A 122 43.20 1.52 2.69
C ASN A 122 44.24 0.43 2.99
N THR A 123 43.94 -0.41 3.97
CA THR A 123 44.79 -1.53 4.42
C THR A 123 44.21 -2.90 4.07
N ALA A 124 43.14 -2.95 3.27
CA ALA A 124 42.66 -4.21 2.70
C ALA A 124 43.73 -4.78 1.73
N PRO A 125 43.88 -6.12 1.63
CA PRO A 125 44.80 -6.74 0.68
C PRO A 125 44.57 -6.20 -0.72
N THR A 126 45.63 -5.84 -1.43
CA THR A 126 45.58 -5.32 -2.79
C THR A 126 45.17 -6.41 -3.79
N GLU A 127 44.66 -5.98 -4.94
CA GLU A 127 44.29 -6.90 -6.02
C GLU A 127 45.47 -7.80 -6.44
N GLN A 128 46.70 -7.26 -6.45
CA GLN A 128 47.92 -8.00 -6.78
C GLN A 128 48.24 -9.09 -5.75
N GLU A 129 48.10 -8.81 -4.46
CA GLU A 129 48.30 -9.79 -3.38
C GLU A 129 47.29 -10.93 -3.48
N LEU A 130 46.00 -10.61 -3.67
CA LEU A 130 44.94 -11.59 -3.84
C LEU A 130 45.16 -12.48 -5.08
N PHE A 131 45.57 -11.89 -6.22
CA PHE A 131 45.91 -12.66 -7.42
C PHE A 131 47.10 -13.60 -7.20
N ARG A 132 48.13 -13.13 -6.50
CA ARG A 132 49.29 -13.95 -6.16
C ARG A 132 48.86 -15.16 -5.32
N TRP A 133 48.07 -14.95 -4.27
CA TRP A 133 47.59 -16.05 -3.43
C TRP A 133 46.69 -17.02 -4.22
N ALA A 134 45.76 -16.50 -5.02
CA ALA A 134 44.88 -17.32 -5.87
C ALA A 134 45.66 -18.15 -6.89
N SER A 135 46.78 -17.64 -7.42
CA SER A 135 47.62 -18.38 -8.37
C SER A 135 48.27 -19.64 -7.77
N VAL A 136 48.52 -19.65 -6.45
CA VAL A 136 49.04 -20.83 -5.73
C VAL A 136 47.98 -21.93 -5.71
N PHE A 137 46.73 -21.58 -5.38
CA PHE A 137 45.61 -22.52 -5.42
C PHE A 137 45.34 -23.04 -6.84
N GLU A 138 45.32 -22.14 -7.83
CA GLU A 138 45.13 -22.49 -9.24
C GLU A 138 46.19 -23.50 -9.74
N ALA A 139 47.46 -23.27 -9.41
CA ALA A 139 48.55 -24.16 -9.81
C ALA A 139 48.45 -25.55 -9.15
N ALA A 140 48.14 -25.60 -7.85
CA ALA A 140 47.95 -26.84 -7.11
C ALA A 140 46.76 -27.64 -7.66
N PHE A 141 45.62 -26.97 -7.89
CA PHE A 141 44.40 -27.59 -8.37
C PHE A 141 44.52 -28.06 -9.84
N THR A 142 45.18 -27.28 -10.70
CA THR A 142 45.49 -27.68 -12.08
C THR A 142 46.39 -28.92 -12.12
N ARG A 143 47.36 -29.03 -11.21
CA ARG A 143 48.19 -30.24 -11.12
C ARG A 143 47.37 -31.44 -10.66
N PHE A 144 46.50 -31.25 -9.66
CA PHE A 144 45.61 -32.30 -9.15
C PHE A 144 44.71 -32.87 -10.24
N THR A 145 43.97 -32.00 -10.94
CA THR A 145 43.02 -32.39 -11.99
C THR A 145 43.68 -33.09 -13.18
N ARG A 146 44.97 -32.86 -13.43
CA ARG A 146 45.75 -33.56 -14.48
C ARG A 146 46.29 -34.92 -14.05
N THR A 147 46.46 -35.17 -12.75
CA THR A 147 47.23 -36.31 -12.24
C THR A 147 46.38 -37.36 -11.53
N ARG A 148 45.18 -37.00 -11.04
CA ARG A 148 44.29 -37.88 -10.28
C ARG A 148 42.85 -37.80 -10.77
N GLN A 149 42.15 -38.93 -10.70
CA GLN A 149 40.71 -39.05 -10.95
C GLN A 149 39.88 -39.16 -9.65
N ASP A 150 40.55 -39.12 -8.48
CA ASP A 150 39.88 -39.24 -7.19
C ASP A 150 38.92 -38.07 -6.93
N PRO A 151 37.82 -38.28 -6.18
CA PRO A 151 36.95 -37.21 -5.74
C PRO A 151 37.73 -36.16 -4.96
N VAL A 152 37.73 -34.92 -5.43
CA VAL A 152 38.49 -33.78 -4.88
C VAL A 152 38.29 -33.62 -3.37
N HIS A 153 37.10 -33.92 -2.86
CA HIS A 153 36.75 -33.79 -1.44
C HIS A 153 37.68 -34.61 -0.52
N ASN A 154 38.16 -35.77 -1.00
CA ASN A 154 39.09 -36.62 -0.25
C ASN A 154 40.55 -36.14 -0.32
N ALA A 155 40.86 -35.24 -1.26
CA ALA A 155 42.21 -34.75 -1.53
C ALA A 155 42.48 -33.33 -0.99
N VAL A 156 41.48 -32.64 -0.44
CA VAL A 156 41.61 -31.26 0.07
C VAL A 156 42.75 -31.15 1.09
N LEU A 157 42.83 -32.06 2.07
CA LEU A 157 43.90 -32.04 3.08
C LEU A 157 45.30 -32.21 2.48
N GLU A 158 45.43 -33.00 1.40
CA GLU A 158 46.72 -33.16 0.71
C GLU A 158 47.08 -31.92 -0.11
N LEU A 159 46.09 -31.27 -0.73
CA LEU A 159 46.29 -30.01 -1.46
C LEU A 159 46.69 -28.89 -0.51
N VAL A 160 46.05 -28.78 0.65
CA VAL A 160 46.41 -27.82 1.70
C VAL A 160 47.85 -28.02 2.15
N LYS A 161 48.31 -29.27 2.34
CA LYS A 161 49.72 -29.57 2.67
C LYS A 161 50.71 -29.11 1.58
N GLN A 162 50.31 -29.12 0.31
CA GLN A 162 51.14 -28.64 -0.79
C GLN A 162 51.17 -27.11 -0.89
N ILE A 163 50.08 -26.45 -0.49
CA ILE A 163 49.90 -25.00 -0.61
C ILE A 163 50.52 -24.26 0.57
N LEU A 164 50.37 -24.76 1.80
CA LEU A 164 50.84 -24.12 3.03
C LEU A 164 52.30 -23.63 3.00
N PRO A 165 53.28 -24.40 2.49
CA PRO A 165 54.67 -23.94 2.39
C PRO A 165 54.82 -22.62 1.62
N HIS A 166 54.02 -22.40 0.58
CA HIS A 166 54.06 -21.17 -0.22
C HIS A 166 53.59 -19.93 0.56
N PHE A 167 52.75 -20.10 1.58
CA PHE A 167 52.25 -18.99 2.40
C PHE A 167 53.13 -18.68 3.60
N TYR A 168 53.94 -19.63 4.08
CA TYR A 168 54.97 -19.35 5.09
C TYR A 168 56.06 -18.40 4.55
N ASP A 169 56.39 -18.54 3.26
CA ASP A 169 57.39 -17.71 2.60
C ASP A 169 56.84 -16.35 2.11
N ASP A 170 55.53 -16.10 2.25
CA ASP A 170 54.90 -14.86 1.80
C ASP A 170 55.01 -13.74 2.85
N SER A 171 55.77 -12.69 2.52
CA SER A 171 56.02 -11.53 3.39
C SER A 171 54.76 -10.84 3.91
N THR A 172 53.63 -10.92 3.21
CA THR A 172 52.37 -10.27 3.62
C THR A 172 51.56 -11.12 4.60
N LEU A 173 51.87 -12.41 4.71
CA LEU A 173 51.15 -13.37 5.57
C LEU A 173 51.99 -13.85 6.78
N GLN A 174 53.24 -13.43 6.90
CA GLN A 174 54.16 -13.80 7.98
C GLN A 174 53.65 -13.47 9.41
N GLY A 175 52.68 -12.56 9.54
CA GLY A 175 52.08 -12.19 10.82
C GLY A 175 51.05 -13.18 11.38
N TYR A 176 50.64 -14.19 10.60
CA TYR A 176 49.60 -15.14 10.98
C TYR A 176 50.17 -16.49 11.44
N SER A 177 49.48 -17.14 12.39
CA SER A 177 49.90 -18.44 12.91
C SER A 177 49.69 -19.56 11.87
N CYS A 178 50.39 -20.69 12.07
CA CYS A 178 50.19 -21.89 11.22
C CYS A 178 48.72 -22.34 11.20
N ASP A 179 48.03 -22.27 12.33
CA ASP A 179 46.64 -22.70 12.45
C ASP A 179 45.71 -21.76 11.66
N GLN A 180 45.94 -20.43 11.74
CA GLN A 180 45.20 -19.44 10.96
C GLN A 180 45.40 -19.62 9.46
N LEU A 181 46.64 -19.87 9.00
CA LEU A 181 46.93 -20.11 7.59
C LEU A 181 46.33 -21.44 7.09
N HIS A 182 46.30 -22.47 7.95
CA HIS A 182 45.62 -23.72 7.65
C HIS A 182 44.11 -23.51 7.50
N GLU A 183 43.49 -22.78 8.43
CA GLU A 183 42.07 -22.43 8.36
C GLU A 183 41.74 -21.59 7.11
N PHE A 184 42.58 -20.61 6.79
CA PHE A 184 42.47 -19.82 5.55
C PHE A 184 42.49 -20.69 4.30
N CYS A 185 43.40 -21.68 4.23
CA CYS A 185 43.46 -22.62 3.11
C CYS A 185 42.19 -23.48 3.03
N MET A 186 41.75 -24.04 4.16
CA MET A 186 40.54 -24.87 4.24
C MET A 186 39.29 -24.07 3.83
N GLN A 187 39.15 -22.85 4.35
CA GLN A 187 38.05 -21.97 4.02
C GLN A 187 38.09 -21.54 2.55
N THR A 188 39.27 -21.33 1.96
CA THR A 188 39.41 -21.04 0.52
C THR A 188 38.85 -22.18 -0.33
N PHE A 189 39.20 -23.43 -0.02
CA PHE A 189 38.65 -24.60 -0.71
C PHE A 189 37.15 -24.73 -0.50
N GLN A 190 36.67 -24.59 0.73
CA GLN A 190 35.23 -24.65 1.01
C GLN A 190 34.46 -23.62 0.19
N SER A 191 34.94 -22.38 0.16
CA SER A 191 34.33 -21.29 -0.59
C SER A 191 34.31 -21.57 -2.09
N PHE A 192 35.43 -22.09 -2.63
CA PHE A 192 35.54 -22.45 -4.03
C PHE A 192 34.57 -23.57 -4.46
N PHE A 193 34.28 -24.53 -3.58
CA PHE A 193 33.37 -25.63 -3.91
C PHE A 193 31.91 -25.35 -3.58
N GLU A 194 31.63 -24.62 -2.50
CA GLU A 194 30.29 -24.57 -1.91
C GLU A 194 29.57 -23.24 -2.10
N ASN A 195 30.26 -22.10 -2.26
CA ASN A 195 29.62 -20.78 -2.32
C ASN A 195 28.99 -20.46 -3.70
N SER A 196 27.99 -21.26 -4.08
CA SER A 196 27.11 -21.02 -5.23
C SER A 196 26.20 -19.80 -5.01
N VAL A 197 25.40 -19.42 -6.01
CA VAL A 197 24.44 -18.31 -5.88
C VAL A 197 23.46 -18.58 -4.73
N PHE A 198 23.01 -19.82 -4.59
CA PHE A 198 22.14 -20.26 -3.50
C PHE A 198 22.81 -20.09 -2.13
N ARG A 199 24.03 -20.63 -1.95
CA ARG A 199 24.74 -20.56 -0.66
C ARG A 199 25.11 -19.11 -0.29
N ALA A 200 25.49 -18.30 -1.26
CA ALA A 200 25.72 -16.87 -1.04
C ALA A 200 24.45 -16.14 -0.57
N THR A 201 23.30 -16.45 -1.18
CA THR A 201 22.00 -15.89 -0.76
C THR A 201 21.64 -16.35 0.65
N GLN A 202 21.87 -17.63 0.98
CA GLN A 202 21.67 -18.18 2.32
C GLN A 202 22.54 -17.48 3.36
N GLU A 203 23.84 -17.34 3.09
CA GLU A 203 24.80 -16.70 3.99
C GLU A 203 24.48 -15.20 4.20
N PHE A 204 24.00 -14.54 3.15
CA PHE A 204 23.54 -13.17 3.25
C PHE A 204 22.33 -13.07 4.19
N LEU A 205 21.26 -13.81 3.92
CA LEU A 205 20.00 -13.71 4.66
C LEU A 205 20.10 -14.16 6.12
N SER A 206 20.96 -15.13 6.44
CA SER A 206 21.15 -15.60 7.83
C SER A 206 21.78 -14.55 8.75
N ARG A 207 22.52 -13.60 8.17
CA ARG A 207 23.25 -12.54 8.88
C ARG A 207 22.69 -11.14 8.60
N ALA A 208 21.72 -11.01 7.70
CA ALA A 208 21.13 -9.72 7.34
C ALA A 208 20.02 -9.32 8.30
N LYS A 209 20.00 -8.03 8.63
CA LYS A 209 18.92 -7.38 9.37
C LYS A 209 18.11 -6.54 8.41
N GLY A 210 16.80 -6.80 8.36
CA GLY A 210 15.89 -6.12 7.46
C GLY A 210 14.72 -7.00 7.01
N SER A 211 14.22 -6.69 5.81
CA SER A 211 13.15 -7.43 5.13
C SER A 211 13.50 -7.60 3.64
N PHE A 212 13.27 -8.79 3.09
CA PHE A 212 13.84 -9.22 1.81
C PHE A 212 12.86 -10.04 0.98
N GLY A 213 12.40 -9.46 -0.12
CA GLY A 213 11.94 -10.17 -1.30
C GLY A 213 13.06 -10.07 -2.32
N LEU A 214 14.04 -10.97 -2.23
CA LEU A 214 15.31 -10.84 -2.93
C LEU A 214 15.40 -11.86 -4.07
N VAL A 215 15.79 -11.38 -5.24
CA VAL A 215 16.07 -12.18 -6.43
C VAL A 215 17.50 -11.96 -6.83
N VAL A 216 18.24 -13.05 -7.00
CA VAL A 216 19.65 -13.05 -7.39
C VAL A 216 19.79 -13.86 -8.68
N ILE A 217 20.43 -13.25 -9.67
CA ILE A 217 20.80 -13.90 -10.93
C ILE A 217 22.30 -13.77 -11.15
N SER A 218 22.87 -14.78 -11.81
CA SER A 218 24.30 -14.86 -12.07
C SER A 218 24.54 -15.49 -13.44
N THR A 219 25.49 -14.95 -14.21
CA THR A 219 25.92 -15.59 -15.46
C THR A 219 26.67 -16.90 -15.22
N LEU A 220 27.06 -17.21 -13.98
CA LEU A 220 27.66 -18.50 -13.61
C LEU A 220 26.65 -19.65 -13.68
N GLU A 221 25.37 -19.35 -13.39
CA GLU A 221 24.25 -20.30 -13.31
C GLU A 221 23.08 -19.82 -14.20
N PRO A 222 23.22 -19.81 -15.53
CA PRO A 222 22.23 -19.18 -16.43
C PRO A 222 20.87 -19.89 -16.51
N GLU A 223 20.81 -21.16 -16.09
CA GLU A 223 19.60 -22.00 -16.14
C GLU A 223 18.73 -21.88 -14.89
N SER A 224 19.19 -21.15 -13.87
CA SER A 224 18.49 -21.00 -12.60
C SER A 224 18.52 -19.58 -12.07
N ILE A 225 17.48 -19.23 -11.31
CA ILE A 225 17.41 -17.99 -10.55
C ILE A 225 17.18 -18.33 -9.08
N VAL A 226 17.77 -17.57 -8.18
CA VAL A 226 17.54 -17.74 -6.74
C VAL A 226 16.60 -16.64 -6.29
N VAL A 227 15.45 -17.04 -5.74
CA VAL A 227 14.47 -16.11 -5.17
C VAL A 227 14.29 -16.40 -3.69
N SER A 228 14.01 -15.38 -2.89
CA SER A 228 13.91 -15.55 -1.44
C SER A 228 12.90 -14.60 -0.82
N ALA A 229 12.21 -15.09 0.21
CA ALA A 229 11.22 -14.36 0.99
C ALA A 229 11.60 -14.41 2.47
N LEU A 230 11.91 -13.26 3.05
CA LEU A 230 12.12 -13.06 4.48
C LEU A 230 11.44 -11.76 4.89
N ARG A 231 10.30 -11.86 5.59
CA ARG A 231 9.40 -10.76 5.99
C ARG A 231 8.80 -9.96 4.83
N GLN A 232 9.11 -10.31 3.58
CA GLN A 232 8.50 -9.78 2.36
C GLN A 232 8.01 -10.94 1.51
N PRO A 233 6.87 -10.80 0.82
CA PRO A 233 6.30 -11.89 0.05
C PRO A 233 7.06 -12.07 -1.27
N ILE A 234 7.30 -13.34 -1.63
CA ILE A 234 7.64 -13.77 -2.99
C ILE A 234 6.77 -14.97 -3.35
N ILE A 235 6.18 -14.88 -4.54
CA ILE A 235 5.26 -15.85 -5.09
C ILE A 235 5.84 -16.32 -6.41
N VAL A 236 5.76 -17.63 -6.64
CA VAL A 236 6.28 -18.29 -7.83
C VAL A 236 5.13 -19.01 -8.54
N GLY A 237 5.09 -18.88 -9.86
CA GLY A 237 4.16 -19.56 -10.74
C GLY A 237 4.89 -20.49 -11.69
N PHE A 238 4.31 -21.65 -11.96
CA PHE A 238 4.87 -22.65 -12.87
C PHE A 238 3.87 -22.99 -13.96
N ASN A 239 4.35 -22.98 -15.21
CA ASN A 239 3.67 -23.62 -16.33
C ASN A 239 4.55 -24.76 -16.86
N PRO A 240 4.34 -26.00 -16.39
CA PRO A 240 5.12 -27.16 -16.84
C PRO A 240 4.93 -27.45 -18.33
N GLY A 241 3.74 -27.19 -18.89
CA GLY A 241 3.41 -27.45 -20.29
C GLY A 241 4.18 -26.55 -21.24
N ALA A 242 4.25 -25.25 -20.92
CA ALA A 242 4.98 -24.25 -21.70
C ALA A 242 6.45 -24.08 -21.26
N ARG A 243 6.90 -24.83 -20.24
CA ARG A 243 8.27 -24.83 -19.69
C ARG A 243 8.77 -23.43 -19.32
N TYR A 244 7.97 -22.69 -18.54
CA TYR A 244 8.43 -21.47 -17.92
C TYR A 244 7.93 -21.35 -16.48
N SER A 245 8.70 -20.60 -15.68
CA SER A 245 8.32 -20.14 -14.37
C SER A 245 8.30 -18.62 -14.33
N VAL A 246 7.51 -18.07 -13.42
CA VAL A 246 7.41 -16.63 -13.18
C VAL A 246 7.50 -16.38 -11.68
N TYR A 247 7.99 -15.20 -11.29
CA TYR A 247 8.00 -14.78 -9.90
C TYR A 247 7.50 -13.34 -9.80
N ALA A 248 6.93 -13.00 -8.64
CA ALA A 248 6.64 -11.62 -8.28
C ALA A 248 6.48 -11.48 -6.76
N SER A 249 6.56 -10.25 -6.27
CA SER A 249 6.19 -9.91 -4.89
C SER A 249 4.68 -9.91 -4.67
N GLU A 250 3.87 -9.88 -5.74
CA GLU A 250 2.42 -9.89 -5.68
C GLU A 250 1.84 -11.14 -6.37
N PRO A 251 0.99 -11.96 -5.71
CA PRO A 251 0.35 -13.10 -6.37
C PRO A 251 -0.45 -12.69 -7.60
N ALA A 252 -1.02 -11.48 -7.63
CA ALA A 252 -1.79 -11.00 -8.76
C ALA A 252 -0.95 -10.83 -10.06
N ALA A 253 0.34 -10.56 -9.95
CA ALA A 253 1.24 -10.50 -11.11
C ALA A 253 1.56 -11.91 -11.63
N VAL A 254 1.77 -12.87 -10.73
CA VAL A 254 1.93 -14.29 -11.06
C VAL A 254 0.67 -14.85 -11.70
N ASP A 255 -0.49 -14.64 -11.06
CA ASP A 255 -1.82 -15.04 -11.52
C ASP A 255 -2.04 -14.56 -12.97
N ALA A 256 -1.76 -13.29 -13.27
CA ALA A 256 -1.93 -12.73 -14.62
C ALA A 256 -1.09 -13.45 -15.70
N ALA A 257 0.05 -14.03 -15.34
CA ALA A 257 0.95 -14.71 -16.27
C ALA A 257 0.64 -16.22 -16.44
N ILE A 258 -0.06 -16.84 -15.50
CA ILE A 258 -0.29 -18.31 -15.52
C ILE A 258 -1.77 -18.72 -15.57
N MET A 259 -2.72 -17.83 -15.23
CA MET A 259 -4.15 -18.13 -15.15
C MET A 259 -4.79 -18.65 -16.46
N THR A 260 -4.12 -18.53 -17.62
CA THR A 260 -4.65 -18.99 -18.90
C THR A 260 -4.60 -20.51 -19.08
N ASP A 261 -3.82 -21.23 -18.27
CA ASP A 261 -3.61 -22.67 -18.42
C ASP A 261 -3.98 -23.43 -17.12
N PRO A 262 -4.92 -24.39 -17.18
CA PRO A 262 -5.36 -25.16 -16.01
C PRO A 262 -4.31 -26.10 -15.41
N ASN A 263 -3.21 -26.38 -16.13
CA ASN A 263 -2.10 -27.21 -15.63
C ASN A 263 -1.04 -26.40 -14.86
N THR A 264 -1.30 -25.12 -14.62
CA THR A 264 -0.41 -24.24 -13.86
C THR A 264 -0.64 -24.34 -12.36
N TYR A 265 0.42 -24.10 -11.61
CA TYR A 265 0.35 -24.05 -10.16
C TYR A 265 1.19 -22.91 -9.60
N ARG A 266 0.80 -22.47 -8.41
CA ARG A 266 1.43 -21.38 -7.66
C ARG A 266 2.02 -21.91 -6.36
N LEU A 267 3.15 -21.34 -5.97
CA LEU A 267 3.81 -21.54 -4.68
C LEU A 267 4.07 -20.17 -4.04
N SER A 268 3.57 -19.97 -2.82
CA SER A 268 3.93 -18.81 -1.99
C SER A 268 5.06 -19.23 -1.05
N LEU A 269 6.16 -18.48 -1.05
CA LEU A 269 7.27 -18.72 -0.12
C LEU A 269 6.90 -18.26 1.30
N ASN A 270 7.36 -18.98 2.32
CA ASN A 270 7.11 -18.68 3.73
C ASN A 270 8.00 -17.52 4.18
N GLN A 271 7.46 -16.30 4.11
CA GLN A 271 8.15 -15.10 4.54
C GLN A 271 8.37 -15.01 6.06
N VAL A 272 7.66 -15.77 6.90
CA VAL A 272 7.80 -15.70 8.37
C VAL A 272 9.02 -16.50 8.81
N GLU A 273 9.14 -17.74 8.33
CA GLU A 273 10.29 -18.62 8.62
C GLU A 273 11.51 -18.27 7.78
N GLY A 274 11.30 -17.57 6.66
CA GLY A 274 12.35 -17.28 5.69
C GLY A 274 12.57 -18.47 4.75
N GLU A 275 12.35 -18.28 3.47
CA GLU A 275 12.55 -19.33 2.47
C GLU A 275 13.36 -18.83 1.27
N ILE A 276 14.20 -19.73 0.74
CA ILE A 276 15.01 -19.51 -0.46
C ILE A 276 14.65 -20.60 -1.46
N ALA A 277 14.23 -20.22 -2.65
CA ALA A 277 13.92 -21.13 -3.74
C ALA A 277 14.93 -20.98 -4.89
N VAL A 278 15.54 -22.09 -5.27
CA VAL A 278 16.29 -22.21 -6.53
C VAL A 278 15.28 -22.60 -7.60
N LEU A 279 14.96 -21.65 -8.47
CA LEU A 279 13.98 -21.82 -9.53
C LEU A 279 14.65 -22.14 -10.85
N ASN A 280 14.04 -23.06 -11.58
CA ASN A 280 14.29 -23.24 -13.00
C ASN A 280 12.96 -23.13 -13.77
N SER A 281 13.00 -23.49 -15.05
CA SER A 281 11.85 -23.40 -15.95
C SER A 281 10.64 -24.27 -15.56
N THR A 282 10.80 -25.32 -14.74
CA THR A 282 9.73 -26.31 -14.48
C THR A 282 9.49 -26.66 -13.02
N HIS A 283 10.47 -26.45 -12.14
CA HIS A 283 10.41 -26.82 -10.73
C HIS A 283 11.21 -25.86 -9.84
N ALA A 284 11.02 -26.03 -8.53
CA ALA A 284 11.73 -25.29 -7.51
C ALA A 284 12.24 -26.21 -6.41
N HIS A 285 13.46 -25.94 -5.95
CA HIS A 285 13.99 -26.51 -4.71
C HIS A 285 13.95 -25.42 -3.64
N VAL A 286 13.23 -25.67 -2.55
CA VAL A 286 13.00 -24.67 -1.49
C VAL A 286 13.75 -25.06 -0.23
N TYR A 287 14.52 -24.12 0.29
CA TYR A 287 15.24 -24.21 1.55
C TYR A 287 14.56 -23.33 2.60
N ASN A 288 14.34 -23.86 3.79
CA ASN A 288 13.80 -23.13 4.92
C ASN A 288 14.94 -22.64 5.81
N LEU A 289 15.03 -21.32 6.01
CA LEU A 289 16.10 -20.70 6.79
C LEU A 289 16.01 -21.05 8.28
N HIS A 290 14.80 -21.17 8.83
CA HIS A 290 14.60 -21.48 10.24
C HIS A 290 14.88 -22.96 10.58
N GLN A 291 14.44 -23.87 9.73
CA GLN A 291 14.64 -25.32 9.92
C GLN A 291 15.99 -25.81 9.41
N GLU A 292 16.74 -24.94 8.73
CA GLU A 292 18.04 -25.21 8.12
C GLU A 292 18.06 -26.45 7.20
N CYS A 293 16.98 -26.66 6.45
CA CYS A 293 16.84 -27.82 5.57
C CYS A 293 16.08 -27.53 4.28
N PHE A 294 16.30 -28.39 3.28
CA PHE A 294 15.46 -28.41 2.07
C PHE A 294 14.13 -29.07 2.36
N LEU A 295 13.05 -28.47 1.86
CA LEU A 295 11.72 -29.04 1.95
C LEU A 295 11.59 -30.26 1.06
N SER A 296 10.91 -31.29 1.58
CA SER A 296 10.60 -32.49 0.80
C SER A 296 9.63 -32.17 -0.34
N GLU A 297 9.67 -32.97 -1.41
CA GLU A 297 8.74 -32.81 -2.53
C GLU A 297 7.28 -32.99 -2.10
N GLU A 298 7.00 -33.89 -1.15
CA GLU A 298 5.68 -34.08 -0.56
C GLU A 298 5.18 -32.83 0.16
N SER A 299 6.05 -32.18 0.96
CA SER A 299 5.74 -30.92 1.63
C SER A 299 5.44 -29.80 0.64
N LEU A 300 6.16 -29.74 -0.49
CA LEU A 300 5.91 -28.76 -1.54
C LEU A 300 4.61 -29.05 -2.30
N GLN A 301 4.31 -30.31 -2.58
CA GLN A 301 3.08 -30.71 -3.26
C GLN A 301 1.82 -30.31 -2.49
N GLN A 302 1.86 -30.37 -1.14
CA GLN A 302 0.77 -29.91 -0.29
C GLN A 302 0.57 -28.38 -0.34
N ARG A 303 1.62 -27.63 -0.68
CA ARG A 303 1.60 -26.16 -0.79
C ARG A 303 1.29 -25.67 -2.19
N TYR A 304 1.41 -26.51 -3.21
CA TYR A 304 1.09 -26.14 -4.58
C TYR A 304 -0.41 -25.89 -4.76
N TYR A 305 -0.74 -24.65 -5.07
CA TYR A 305 -2.09 -24.28 -5.43
C TYR A 305 -2.30 -24.41 -6.95
N ARG A 306 -3.15 -25.34 -7.36
CA ARG A 306 -3.57 -25.48 -8.77
C ARG A 306 -4.73 -24.54 -9.09
N TYR A 307 -4.67 -23.88 -10.24
CA TYR A 307 -5.78 -23.06 -10.71
C TYR A 307 -6.93 -23.95 -11.18
N SER A 308 -7.88 -24.22 -10.27
CA SER A 308 -9.21 -24.65 -10.68
C SER A 308 -10.05 -23.42 -11.00
N SER A 309 -10.73 -23.44 -12.14
CA SER A 309 -11.47 -22.31 -12.74
C SER A 309 -12.60 -21.70 -11.87
N LYS A 310 -12.82 -22.18 -10.64
CA LYS A 310 -13.97 -21.82 -9.80
C LYS A 310 -13.69 -20.76 -8.73
N HIS A 311 -12.44 -20.49 -8.35
CA HIS A 311 -12.12 -19.71 -7.15
C HIS A 311 -11.52 -18.32 -7.39
N LEU A 312 -11.24 -17.94 -8.64
CA LEU A 312 -10.82 -16.59 -8.98
C LEU A 312 -11.94 -15.92 -9.75
N GLY A 313 -12.50 -14.87 -9.14
CA GLY A 313 -13.47 -14.00 -9.80
C GLY A 313 -12.99 -13.64 -11.21
N THR A 314 -13.91 -13.71 -12.16
CA THR A 314 -13.70 -13.42 -13.58
C THR A 314 -12.64 -12.36 -13.78
N SER A 315 -11.53 -12.75 -14.43
CA SER A 315 -10.47 -11.84 -14.87
C SER A 315 -11.12 -10.61 -15.49
N ALA A 316 -11.05 -9.51 -14.76
CA ALA A 316 -11.51 -8.24 -15.25
C ALA A 316 -10.64 -7.92 -16.46
N SER A 317 -11.16 -8.11 -17.68
CA SER A 317 -10.50 -7.80 -18.97
C SER A 317 -9.54 -6.63 -18.82
N MET A 318 -8.23 -6.88 -18.77
CA MET A 318 -7.20 -5.89 -18.42
C MET A 318 -7.04 -4.76 -19.46
N THR A 319 -8.00 -4.59 -20.36
CA THR A 319 -7.95 -3.79 -21.59
C THR A 319 -8.83 -2.54 -21.57
N SER A 320 -9.42 -2.14 -20.43
CA SER A 320 -10.16 -0.88 -20.38
C SER A 320 -9.21 0.32 -20.46
N GLN A 321 -9.46 1.24 -21.39
CA GLN A 321 -8.74 2.51 -21.49
C GLN A 321 -8.99 3.42 -20.26
N ASP A 322 -10.11 3.22 -19.57
CA ASP A 322 -10.51 3.94 -18.35
C ASP A 322 -10.92 2.93 -17.27
N PRO A 323 -9.97 2.50 -16.41
CA PRO A 323 -10.25 1.59 -15.31
C PRO A 323 -11.25 2.14 -14.28
N ILE A 324 -11.32 3.44 -14.08
CA ILE A 324 -12.21 4.06 -13.09
C ILE A 324 -13.64 4.06 -13.59
N GLU A 325 -13.87 4.40 -14.86
CA GLU A 325 -15.18 4.29 -15.50
C GLU A 325 -15.72 2.86 -15.38
N ARG A 326 -14.87 1.87 -15.66
CA ARG A 326 -15.20 0.47 -15.46
C ARG A 326 -15.57 0.17 -14.00
N ASP A 327 -14.75 0.60 -13.05
CA ASP A 327 -15.03 0.36 -11.63
C ASP A 327 -16.40 0.96 -11.23
N LEU A 328 -16.73 2.16 -11.70
CA LEU A 328 -18.04 2.78 -11.45
C LEU A 328 -19.20 1.99 -12.08
N HIS A 329 -18.99 1.44 -13.28
CA HIS A 329 -19.97 0.58 -13.96
C HIS A 329 -20.13 -0.79 -13.30
N ASP A 330 -19.08 -1.32 -12.68
CA ASP A 330 -19.13 -2.63 -12.01
C ASP A 330 -19.85 -2.57 -10.65
N ILE A 331 -19.96 -1.38 -10.01
CA ILE A 331 -20.55 -1.22 -8.67
C ILE A 331 -21.91 -1.91 -8.52
N PRO A 332 -22.93 -1.68 -9.36
CA PRO A 332 -24.25 -2.28 -9.17
C PRO A 332 -24.20 -3.81 -9.22
N GLN A 333 -23.40 -4.38 -10.13
CA GLN A 333 -23.23 -5.82 -10.23
C GLN A 333 -22.53 -6.39 -8.99
N VAL A 334 -21.46 -5.74 -8.52
CA VAL A 334 -20.73 -6.16 -7.32
C VAL A 334 -21.63 -6.11 -6.08
N LEU A 335 -22.41 -5.04 -5.91
CA LEU A 335 -23.36 -4.93 -4.81
C LEU A 335 -24.41 -6.06 -4.84
N HIS A 336 -24.92 -6.41 -6.01
CA HIS A 336 -25.85 -7.52 -6.17
C HIS A 336 -25.18 -8.88 -5.89
N GLN A 337 -23.91 -9.07 -6.29
CA GLN A 337 -23.14 -10.27 -5.94
C GLN A 337 -22.92 -10.41 -4.44
N ILE A 338 -22.63 -9.30 -3.74
CA ILE A 338 -22.56 -9.27 -2.28
C ILE A 338 -23.92 -9.70 -1.71
N GLN A 339 -25.03 -9.08 -2.13
CA GLN A 339 -26.37 -9.44 -1.66
C GLN A 339 -26.65 -10.94 -1.83
N ASN A 340 -26.42 -11.49 -3.04
CA ASN A 340 -26.61 -12.91 -3.33
C ASN A 340 -25.73 -13.82 -2.46
N SER A 341 -24.51 -13.38 -2.15
CA SER A 341 -23.64 -14.08 -1.21
C SER A 341 -24.26 -14.13 0.19
N TRP A 342 -24.86 -13.05 0.68
CA TRP A 342 -25.47 -13.01 2.02
C TRP A 342 -26.82 -13.74 2.12
N GLU A 343 -27.51 -13.90 1.00
CA GLU A 343 -28.72 -14.73 0.89
C GLU A 343 -28.39 -16.23 0.87
N ASN A 344 -27.26 -16.61 0.28
CA ASN A 344 -26.79 -18.00 0.26
C ASN A 344 -26.14 -18.40 1.60
N SER A 345 -26.79 -19.27 2.38
CA SER A 345 -26.29 -19.79 3.66
C SER A 345 -24.95 -20.51 3.56
N TYR A 346 -24.61 -21.06 2.38
CA TYR A 346 -23.36 -21.78 2.16
C TYR A 346 -22.21 -20.88 1.67
N SER A 347 -22.43 -19.57 1.51
CA SER A 347 -21.35 -18.68 1.09
C SER A 347 -20.27 -18.52 2.17
N SER A 348 -19.04 -18.19 1.76
CA SER A 348 -17.93 -17.89 2.69
C SER A 348 -18.28 -16.75 3.65
N ASN A 349 -18.90 -15.69 3.15
CA ASN A 349 -19.36 -14.56 3.96
C ASN A 349 -20.33 -15.00 5.06
N ARG A 350 -21.27 -15.88 4.74
CA ARG A 350 -22.24 -16.40 5.71
C ARG A 350 -21.60 -17.30 6.76
N GLN A 351 -20.72 -18.20 6.33
CA GLN A 351 -19.99 -19.07 7.25
C GLN A 351 -19.06 -18.27 8.18
N ALA A 352 -18.36 -17.26 7.65
CA ALA A 352 -17.50 -16.39 8.46
C ALA A 352 -18.31 -15.51 9.42
N ALA A 353 -19.46 -14.99 8.98
CA ALA A 353 -20.37 -14.24 9.85
C ALA A 353 -20.92 -15.10 10.99
N GLU A 354 -21.30 -16.35 10.70
CA GLU A 354 -21.76 -17.32 11.71
C GLU A 354 -20.65 -17.66 12.70
N HIS A 355 -19.41 -17.81 12.22
CA HIS A 355 -18.27 -18.05 13.09
C HIS A 355 -17.98 -16.88 14.03
N LEU A 356 -17.93 -15.65 13.50
CA LEU A 356 -17.79 -14.43 14.30
C LEU A 356 -18.92 -14.28 15.33
N LEU A 357 -20.17 -14.52 14.89
CA LEU A 357 -21.34 -14.45 15.74
C LEU A 357 -21.24 -15.40 16.94
N ASN A 358 -20.77 -16.64 16.74
CA ASN A 358 -20.63 -17.62 17.82
C ASN A 358 -19.70 -17.12 18.93
N PHE A 359 -18.60 -16.45 18.59
CA PHE A 359 -17.72 -15.84 19.59
C PHE A 359 -18.40 -14.69 20.33
N LEU A 360 -19.12 -13.82 19.61
CA LEU A 360 -19.86 -12.72 20.23
C LEU A 360 -20.98 -13.23 21.17
N ILE A 361 -21.68 -14.31 20.79
CA ILE A 361 -22.68 -14.97 21.64
C ILE A 361 -22.04 -15.55 22.89
N ALA A 362 -20.97 -16.34 22.74
CA ALA A 362 -20.27 -16.97 23.86
C ALA A 362 -19.78 -15.91 24.86
N LYS A 363 -19.23 -14.81 24.36
CA LYS A 363 -18.77 -13.69 25.19
C LYS A 363 -19.92 -13.00 25.94
N THR A 364 -21.04 -12.80 25.26
CA THR A 364 -22.25 -12.23 25.88
C THR A 364 -22.81 -13.15 26.98
N GLN A 365 -22.83 -14.47 26.74
CA GLN A 365 -23.27 -15.46 27.72
C GLN A 365 -22.35 -15.52 28.95
N ALA A 366 -21.03 -15.46 28.77
CA ALA A 366 -20.06 -15.44 29.87
C ALA A 366 -20.24 -14.23 30.80
N ARG A 367 -20.52 -13.06 30.22
CA ARG A 367 -20.85 -11.84 30.98
C ARG A 367 -22.17 -11.97 31.75
N SER A 368 -23.16 -12.62 31.14
CA SER A 368 -24.49 -12.85 31.74
C SER A 368 -24.44 -13.80 32.93
N GLY A 369 -23.68 -14.90 32.82
CA GLY A 369 -23.49 -15.88 33.91
C GLY A 369 -22.78 -15.29 35.13
N SER A 370 -21.87 -14.34 34.91
CA SER A 370 -21.16 -13.62 35.99
C SER A 370 -22.04 -12.60 36.74
N TYR A 371 -23.13 -12.14 36.12
CA TYR A 371 -24.07 -11.17 36.73
C TYR A 371 -25.02 -11.85 37.74
N GLY A 372 -25.25 -13.16 37.62
CA GLY A 372 -26.15 -13.93 38.49
C GLY A 372 -25.61 -14.30 39.87
N GLN A 373 -24.30 -14.09 40.15
CA GLN A 373 -23.66 -14.56 41.40
C GLN A 373 -23.19 -13.47 42.38
N SER A 374 -23.41 -12.16 42.14
CA SER A 374 -23.13 -11.15 43.16
C SER A 374 -23.90 -9.84 42.93
N VAL A 375 -25.16 -9.79 43.40
CA VAL A 375 -26.02 -8.60 43.25
C VAL A 375 -25.84 -7.57 44.36
N GLU A 376 -25.09 -7.84 45.45
CA GLU A 376 -25.07 -6.90 46.60
C GLU A 376 -23.76 -6.16 46.88
N SER A 377 -22.72 -6.27 46.05
CA SER A 377 -21.48 -5.51 46.33
C SER A 377 -20.56 -5.32 45.12
N ARG A 378 -21.07 -4.72 44.04
CA ARG A 378 -20.19 -4.05 43.07
C ARG A 378 -20.57 -2.58 42.94
N PRO A 379 -19.62 -1.65 43.16
CA PRO A 379 -19.88 -0.24 42.91
C PRO A 379 -20.15 -0.06 41.41
N ARG A 380 -21.06 0.87 41.10
CA ARG A 380 -21.34 1.34 39.74
C ARG A 380 -20.02 1.58 39.00
N PHE A 381 -19.87 0.94 37.84
CA PHE A 381 -18.91 1.25 36.76
C PHE A 381 -17.70 2.08 37.21
N SER A 382 -16.76 1.45 37.90
CA SER A 382 -15.42 2.01 38.11
C SER A 382 -14.39 0.89 38.11
N THR A 383 -13.42 1.03 37.21
CA THR A 383 -12.14 0.29 37.11
C THR A 383 -12.16 -1.20 36.74
N LEU A 384 -12.90 -1.61 35.71
CA LEU A 384 -12.48 -2.75 34.86
C LEU A 384 -11.68 -2.16 33.68
N THR A 385 -10.37 -2.38 33.72
CA THR A 385 -9.38 -1.97 32.72
C THR A 385 -9.79 -2.41 31.30
N GLN A 386 -10.09 -1.43 30.43
CA GLN A 386 -9.74 -1.30 29.00
C GLN A 386 -9.68 -2.53 28.05
N GLN A 387 -10.27 -3.68 28.37
CA GLN A 387 -10.17 -4.88 27.54
C GLN A 387 -11.03 -4.74 26.28
N ILE A 388 -10.42 -4.90 25.11
CA ILE A 388 -11.08 -4.77 23.80
C ILE A 388 -11.80 -6.06 23.46
N ASP A 389 -13.07 -5.96 23.04
CA ASP A 389 -13.84 -7.10 22.54
C ASP A 389 -13.58 -7.34 21.05
N LEU A 390 -13.61 -6.27 20.26
CA LEU A 390 -13.37 -6.30 18.82
C LEU A 390 -12.44 -5.15 18.41
N LEU A 391 -11.29 -5.51 17.84
CA LEU A 391 -10.33 -4.56 17.27
C LEU A 391 -10.39 -4.59 15.74
N ILE A 392 -10.76 -3.48 15.13
CA ILE A 392 -10.79 -3.33 13.67
C ILE A 392 -9.48 -2.70 13.19
N LEU A 393 -8.82 -3.36 12.23
CA LEU A 393 -7.55 -2.93 11.66
C LEU A 393 -7.69 -2.62 10.16
N GLY A 394 -6.93 -1.63 9.69
CA GLY A 394 -6.84 -1.31 8.27
C GLY A 394 -5.86 -0.17 7.99
N VAL A 395 -5.76 0.24 6.74
CA VAL A 395 -4.96 1.40 6.29
C VAL A 395 -5.77 2.22 5.29
N GLU A 396 -5.65 3.56 5.34
CA GLU A 396 -6.37 4.51 4.47
C GLU A 396 -7.87 4.19 4.35
N ASN A 397 -8.37 3.97 3.13
CA ASN A 397 -9.78 3.71 2.84
C ASN A 397 -10.33 2.51 3.63
N SER A 398 -9.54 1.46 3.82
CA SER A 398 -9.94 0.28 4.60
C SER A 398 -10.10 0.63 6.08
N LEU A 399 -9.23 1.51 6.61
CA LEU A 399 -9.34 2.01 7.98
C LEU A 399 -10.56 2.92 8.12
N TRP A 400 -10.74 3.94 7.28
CA TRP A 400 -11.83 4.92 7.45
C TRP A 400 -13.21 4.29 7.34
N VAL A 401 -13.39 3.32 6.43
CA VAL A 401 -14.63 2.53 6.37
C VAL A 401 -14.78 1.62 7.60
N GLY A 402 -13.67 1.08 8.10
CA GLY A 402 -13.62 0.28 9.33
C GLY A 402 -13.94 1.07 10.60
N GLU A 403 -13.43 2.29 10.74
CA GLU A 403 -13.74 3.24 11.82
C GLU A 403 -15.23 3.50 11.86
N ARG A 404 -15.84 3.77 10.69
CA ARG A 404 -17.29 3.95 10.64
C ARG A 404 -18.06 2.68 11.02
N PHE A 405 -17.54 1.51 10.63
CA PHE A 405 -18.12 0.23 11.05
C PHE A 405 -18.04 -0.02 12.55
N ALA A 406 -16.91 0.33 13.17
CA ALA A 406 -16.73 0.28 14.61
C ALA A 406 -17.74 1.18 15.34
N GLU A 407 -17.92 2.42 14.89
CA GLU A 407 -18.88 3.37 15.46
C GLU A 407 -20.32 2.85 15.41
N ASP A 408 -20.73 2.29 14.28
CA ASP A 408 -22.09 1.78 14.12
C ASP A 408 -22.32 0.48 14.94
N LEU A 409 -21.31 -0.40 15.05
CA LEU A 409 -21.41 -1.55 15.94
C LEU A 409 -21.46 -1.13 17.41
N GLN A 410 -20.63 -0.17 17.82
CA GLN A 410 -20.60 0.35 19.19
C GLN A 410 -21.93 1.03 19.57
N MET A 411 -22.58 1.67 18.60
CA MET A 411 -23.91 2.25 18.75
C MET A 411 -24.98 1.17 18.96
N ILE A 412 -24.95 0.08 18.19
CA ILE A 412 -25.95 -1.00 18.25
C ILE A 412 -25.75 -1.90 19.47
N PHE A 413 -24.49 -2.18 19.82
CA PHE A 413 -24.07 -3.08 20.90
C PHE A 413 -23.22 -2.32 21.94
N PRO A 414 -23.82 -1.42 22.75
CA PRO A 414 -23.09 -0.63 23.73
C PRO A 414 -22.38 -1.48 24.80
N GLY A 415 -22.84 -2.72 25.01
CA GLY A 415 -22.20 -3.68 25.92
C GLY A 415 -20.90 -4.29 25.40
N LEU A 416 -20.48 -4.02 24.16
CA LEU A 416 -19.20 -4.45 23.59
C LEU A 416 -18.22 -3.27 23.54
N VAL A 417 -16.95 -3.53 23.80
CA VAL A 417 -15.85 -2.56 23.65
C VAL A 417 -15.22 -2.73 22.28
N ILE A 418 -15.53 -1.81 21.36
CA ILE A 418 -15.09 -1.89 19.97
C ILE A 418 -14.14 -0.73 19.69
N ARG A 419 -12.99 -1.04 19.07
CA ARG A 419 -12.01 -0.03 18.67
C ARG A 419 -11.57 -0.24 17.23
N ALA A 420 -11.17 0.85 16.58
CA ALA A 420 -10.53 0.82 15.28
C ALA A 420 -9.19 1.57 15.36
N MET A 421 -8.15 1.05 14.71
CA MET A 421 -6.86 1.70 14.62
C MET A 421 -6.12 1.29 13.35
N SER A 422 -5.12 2.08 12.96
CA SER A 422 -4.31 1.72 11.79
C SER A 422 -3.46 0.48 12.07
N SER A 423 -3.25 -0.36 11.06
CA SER A 423 -2.36 -1.53 11.20
C SER A 423 -0.93 -1.14 11.59
N ASN A 424 -0.43 0.03 11.16
CA ASN A 424 0.88 0.53 11.58
C ASN A 424 0.93 0.84 13.08
N GLN A 425 -0.11 1.50 13.60
CA GLN A 425 -0.21 1.80 15.02
C GLN A 425 -0.30 0.52 15.85
N PHE A 426 -1.04 -0.49 15.38
CA PHE A 426 -1.08 -1.82 16.00
C PHE A 426 0.31 -2.45 16.06
N LEU A 427 1.07 -2.46 14.96
CA LEU A 427 2.43 -3.02 14.93
C LEU A 427 3.36 -2.31 15.91
N GLN A 428 3.28 -0.97 15.98
CA GLN A 428 4.05 -0.17 16.94
C GLN A 428 3.69 -0.53 18.38
N GLU A 429 2.41 -0.55 18.72
CA GLU A 429 1.99 -0.83 20.08
C GLU A 429 2.30 -2.28 20.49
N VAL A 430 2.13 -3.27 19.61
CA VAL A 430 2.51 -4.67 19.90
C VAL A 430 4.01 -4.82 20.14
N GLN A 431 4.85 -4.06 19.42
CA GLN A 431 6.30 -4.14 19.57
C GLN A 431 6.77 -3.69 20.96
N TYR A 432 6.14 -2.68 21.54
CA TYR A 432 6.60 -2.06 22.79
C TYR A 432 5.76 -2.42 24.02
N ASP A 433 4.45 -2.63 23.86
CA ASP A 433 3.52 -2.79 24.98
C ASP A 433 2.18 -3.44 24.55
N LEU A 434 2.13 -4.77 24.53
CA LEU A 434 0.91 -5.53 24.23
C LEU A 434 -0.21 -5.30 25.27
N GLU A 435 0.14 -5.04 26.53
CA GLU A 435 -0.85 -4.86 27.61
C GLU A 435 -1.62 -3.55 27.45
N ARG A 436 -0.96 -2.50 26.98
CA ARG A 436 -1.59 -1.19 26.72
C ARG A 436 -2.63 -1.22 25.61
N LEU A 437 -2.52 -2.15 24.65
CA LEU A 437 -3.56 -2.36 23.64
C LEU A 437 -4.87 -2.85 24.26
N GLY A 438 -4.85 -3.43 25.46
CA GLY A 438 -6.03 -4.04 26.07
C GLY A 438 -6.50 -5.31 25.34
N LEU A 439 -5.59 -5.98 24.62
CA LEU A 439 -5.86 -7.27 24.02
C LEU A 439 -5.78 -8.39 25.05
N SER A 440 -6.54 -9.44 24.82
CA SER A 440 -6.70 -10.57 25.73
C SER A 440 -7.04 -11.84 24.98
N CYS A 441 -7.01 -12.98 25.67
CA CYS A 441 -7.49 -14.27 25.16
C CYS A 441 -8.97 -14.29 24.76
N GLU A 442 -9.73 -13.22 25.04
CA GLU A 442 -11.13 -13.05 24.61
C GLU A 442 -11.30 -11.97 23.51
N SER A 443 -10.22 -11.33 23.07
CA SER A 443 -10.26 -10.26 22.08
C SER A 443 -10.29 -10.84 20.67
N ILE A 444 -11.08 -10.22 19.79
CA ILE A 444 -11.19 -10.60 18.37
C ILE A 444 -10.59 -9.48 17.52
N VAL A 445 -9.80 -9.84 16.51
CA VAL A 445 -9.29 -8.87 15.52
C VAL A 445 -10.05 -8.99 14.20
N PHE A 446 -10.41 -7.88 13.58
CA PHE A 446 -11.05 -7.83 12.27
C PHE A 446 -10.24 -6.92 11.34
N ALA A 447 -9.46 -7.51 10.44
CA ALA A 447 -8.63 -6.77 9.51
C ALA A 447 -9.35 -6.53 8.17
N ILE A 448 -9.27 -5.30 7.66
CA ILE A 448 -9.85 -4.90 6.37
C ILE A 448 -8.69 -4.57 5.43
N THR A 449 -8.59 -5.29 4.31
CA THR A 449 -7.58 -5.04 3.27
C THR A 449 -8.10 -5.44 1.90
N GLN A 450 -8.10 -4.51 0.94
CA GLN A 450 -8.62 -4.83 -0.39
C GLN A 450 -7.73 -5.81 -1.17
N SER A 451 -6.41 -5.59 -1.18
CA SER A 451 -5.48 -6.40 -1.96
C SER A 451 -5.07 -7.69 -1.23
N GLY A 452 -5.25 -7.74 0.09
CA GLY A 452 -4.65 -8.78 0.92
C GLY A 452 -3.12 -8.75 0.97
N GLN A 453 -2.52 -7.64 0.54
CA GLN A 453 -1.05 -7.45 0.43
C GLN A 453 -0.58 -6.12 1.03
N THR A 454 -1.48 -5.36 1.66
CA THR A 454 -1.12 -4.15 2.38
C THR A 454 -0.17 -4.53 3.51
N PHE A 455 1.13 -4.23 3.36
CA PHE A 455 2.19 -4.76 4.21
C PHE A 455 1.88 -4.66 5.72
N PRO A 456 1.53 -3.49 6.29
CA PRO A 456 1.22 -3.40 7.72
C PRO A 456 0.08 -4.31 8.15
N THR A 457 -0.98 -4.42 7.34
CA THR A 457 -2.14 -5.26 7.64
C THR A 457 -1.79 -6.74 7.54
N CYS A 458 -1.00 -7.15 6.55
CA CYS A 458 -0.52 -8.53 6.43
C CYS A 458 0.36 -8.91 7.62
N GLN A 459 1.35 -8.07 7.98
CA GLN A 459 2.20 -8.31 9.15
C GLN A 459 1.37 -8.41 10.44
N SER A 460 0.36 -7.54 10.60
CA SER A 460 -0.57 -7.59 11.73
C SER A 460 -1.29 -8.94 11.83
N LEU A 461 -1.70 -9.50 10.69
CA LEU A 461 -2.38 -10.80 10.63
C LEU A 461 -1.47 -11.96 11.05
N TYR A 462 -0.21 -11.97 10.60
CA TYR A 462 0.76 -12.97 11.06
C TYR A 462 1.04 -12.85 12.57
N ILE A 463 1.13 -11.63 13.10
CA ILE A 463 1.25 -11.42 14.55
C ILE A 463 0.00 -11.97 15.27
N CYS A 464 -1.20 -11.71 14.75
CA CYS A 464 -2.43 -12.23 15.33
C CYS A 464 -2.44 -13.77 15.35
N GLU A 465 -1.94 -14.42 14.30
CA GLU A 465 -1.78 -15.88 14.26
C GLU A 465 -0.84 -16.38 15.36
N THR A 466 0.33 -15.73 15.55
CA THR A 466 1.24 -16.04 16.67
C THR A 466 0.57 -15.82 18.02
N LEU A 467 -0.18 -14.73 18.20
CA LEU A 467 -0.87 -14.43 19.46
C LEU A 467 -1.98 -15.45 19.77
N ILE A 468 -2.67 -15.99 18.75
CA ILE A 468 -3.64 -17.09 18.93
C ILE A 468 -2.92 -18.36 19.39
N GLN A 469 -1.79 -18.71 18.75
CA GLN A 469 -0.99 -19.87 19.14
C GLN A 469 -0.47 -19.75 20.58
N GLN A 470 -0.19 -18.52 21.04
CA GLN A 470 0.22 -18.21 22.41
C GLN A 470 -0.96 -18.05 23.39
N HIS A 471 -2.21 -18.27 22.97
CA HIS A 471 -3.42 -18.04 23.76
C HIS A 471 -3.57 -16.60 24.31
N LYS A 472 -3.00 -15.61 23.63
CA LYS A 472 -3.10 -14.17 23.96
C LYS A 472 -4.17 -13.44 23.16
N LEU A 473 -4.73 -14.08 22.12
CA LEU A 473 -5.81 -13.57 21.28
C LEU A 473 -6.83 -14.70 21.05
N LEU A 474 -8.13 -14.36 20.99
CA LEU A 474 -9.17 -15.37 20.75
C LEU A 474 -9.17 -15.84 19.30
N GLU A 475 -9.34 -14.89 18.37
CA GLU A 475 -9.48 -15.18 16.95
C GLU A 475 -9.29 -13.91 16.09
N PHE A 476 -9.03 -14.07 14.79
CA PHE A 476 -9.09 -12.98 13.82
C PHE A 476 -9.94 -13.29 12.57
N PHE A 477 -10.42 -12.22 11.93
CA PHE A 477 -11.17 -12.24 10.68
C PHE A 477 -10.57 -11.26 9.66
N ILE A 478 -10.75 -11.54 8.38
CA ILE A 478 -10.24 -10.74 7.26
C ILE A 478 -11.39 -10.38 6.33
N LEU A 479 -11.52 -9.12 5.94
CA LEU A 479 -12.34 -8.69 4.81
C LEU A 479 -11.45 -8.24 3.67
N THR A 480 -11.61 -8.87 2.50
CA THR A 480 -10.85 -8.61 1.29
C THR A 480 -11.70 -8.68 0.03
N GLY A 481 -11.24 -8.04 -1.06
CA GLY A 481 -11.79 -8.27 -2.40
C GLY A 481 -10.94 -9.23 -3.24
N GLN A 482 -9.84 -9.72 -2.68
CA GLN A 482 -8.94 -10.67 -3.32
C GLN A 482 -8.61 -11.81 -2.35
N PRO A 483 -9.57 -12.71 -2.08
CA PRO A 483 -9.30 -13.89 -1.25
C PRO A 483 -8.14 -14.73 -1.81
N GLY A 484 -7.92 -14.69 -3.13
CA GLY A 484 -6.79 -15.30 -3.83
C GLY A 484 -5.40 -14.89 -3.31
N SER A 485 -5.27 -13.72 -2.70
CA SER A 485 -4.00 -13.24 -2.13
C SER A 485 -3.55 -14.04 -0.91
N PHE A 486 -4.46 -14.67 -0.18
CA PHE A 486 -4.14 -15.47 1.01
C PHE A 486 -3.98 -16.96 0.71
N ILE A 487 -4.36 -17.42 -0.49
CA ILE A 487 -4.27 -18.84 -0.85
C ILE A 487 -2.82 -19.33 -0.75
N GLY A 488 -2.62 -20.45 -0.05
CA GLY A 488 -1.30 -21.04 0.21
C GLY A 488 -0.56 -20.41 1.39
N THR A 489 -1.17 -19.44 2.09
CA THR A 489 -0.67 -18.92 3.37
C THR A 489 -1.34 -19.63 4.55
N SER A 490 -0.69 -19.64 5.71
CA SER A 490 -1.26 -20.12 6.98
C SER A 490 -2.59 -19.42 7.32
N LEU A 491 -2.72 -18.14 6.96
CA LEU A 491 -3.92 -17.33 7.17
C LEU A 491 -5.17 -17.86 6.43
N ALA A 492 -5.00 -18.61 5.33
CA ALA A 492 -6.09 -19.19 4.55
C ALA A 492 -6.39 -20.66 4.89
N GLN A 493 -5.60 -21.30 5.76
CA GLN A 493 -5.89 -22.66 6.21
C GLN A 493 -7.09 -22.65 7.15
N SER A 494 -8.06 -23.54 6.91
CA SER A 494 -9.14 -23.77 7.88
C SER A 494 -8.55 -24.39 9.14
N VAL A 495 -9.03 -23.97 10.31
CA VAL A 495 -8.68 -24.58 11.60
C VAL A 495 -9.08 -26.06 11.67
N PHE A 496 -9.94 -26.52 10.74
CA PHE A 496 -10.41 -27.90 10.65
C PHE A 496 -9.89 -28.61 9.39
N PRO A 497 -9.23 -29.77 9.51
CA PRO A 497 -8.81 -30.58 8.37
C PRO A 497 -10.02 -30.98 7.50
N GLY A 498 -10.00 -30.66 6.20
CA GLY A 498 -11.02 -31.08 5.23
C GLY A 498 -12.03 -30.00 4.78
N GLU A 499 -11.97 -28.79 5.32
CA GLU A 499 -12.79 -27.66 4.83
C GLU A 499 -12.10 -26.92 3.68
N SER A 500 -12.81 -26.70 2.58
CA SER A 500 -12.28 -26.07 1.36
C SER A 500 -12.15 -24.55 1.46
N CYS A 501 -12.60 -23.92 2.55
CA CYS A 501 -12.59 -22.47 2.74
C CYS A 501 -12.39 -22.09 4.21
N SER A 502 -11.48 -21.17 4.50
CA SER A 502 -11.30 -20.62 5.85
C SER A 502 -12.54 -19.83 6.28
N ARG A 503 -13.13 -20.20 7.43
CA ARG A 503 -14.25 -19.47 8.08
C ARG A 503 -13.85 -18.10 8.65
N ARG A 504 -12.64 -17.62 8.34
CA ARG A 504 -12.12 -16.31 8.77
C ARG A 504 -12.22 -15.24 7.69
N ILE A 505 -12.52 -15.60 6.44
CA ILE A 505 -12.42 -14.68 5.30
C ILE A 505 -13.80 -14.24 4.80
N PHE A 506 -14.02 -12.93 4.81
CA PHE A 506 -15.08 -12.24 4.11
C PHE A 506 -14.59 -11.75 2.74
N ASP A 507 -15.36 -12.07 1.70
CA ASP A 507 -15.15 -11.60 0.34
C ASP A 507 -16.14 -10.46 0.03
N ASN A 508 -15.62 -9.29 -0.34
CA ASN A 508 -16.45 -8.17 -0.80
C ASN A 508 -16.83 -8.26 -2.29
N HIS A 509 -16.42 -9.31 -3.00
CA HIS A 509 -16.72 -9.58 -4.42
C HIS A 509 -16.26 -8.49 -5.39
N SER A 510 -15.54 -7.46 -4.93
CA SER A 510 -15.07 -6.40 -5.82
C SER A 510 -13.92 -6.84 -6.71
N GLY A 511 -13.25 -7.96 -6.41
CA GLY A 511 -12.19 -8.51 -7.24
C GLY A 511 -10.98 -7.57 -7.37
N ARG A 512 -10.19 -7.82 -8.41
CA ARG A 512 -9.02 -7.00 -8.73
C ARG A 512 -9.41 -5.66 -9.36
N ARG A 513 -8.83 -4.58 -8.85
CA ARG A 513 -9.00 -3.21 -9.34
C ARG A 513 -7.64 -2.65 -9.75
N SER A 514 -7.53 -2.15 -10.98
CA SER A 514 -6.27 -1.63 -11.53
C SER A 514 -6.07 -0.15 -11.28
N ALA A 515 -7.15 0.61 -11.02
CA ALA A 515 -7.07 2.01 -10.63
C ALA A 515 -6.46 2.16 -9.23
N GLU A 516 -5.56 3.13 -9.07
CA GLU A 516 -4.99 3.47 -7.75
C GLU A 516 -6.00 4.24 -6.90
N ALA A 517 -6.80 5.10 -7.54
CA ALA A 517 -7.92 5.79 -6.93
C ALA A 517 -9.06 4.79 -6.67
N ALA A 518 -9.12 4.26 -5.43
CA ALA A 518 -10.09 3.24 -5.05
C ALA A 518 -11.54 3.77 -5.12
N SER A 519 -12.40 3.03 -5.80
CA SER A 519 -13.82 3.38 -5.99
C SER A 519 -14.74 2.19 -5.65
N CYS A 520 -14.86 1.22 -6.56
CA CYS A 520 -15.73 0.04 -6.39
C CYS A 520 -15.36 -0.78 -5.15
N SER A 521 -14.07 -0.94 -4.84
CA SER A 521 -13.61 -1.69 -3.67
C SER A 521 -14.04 -1.07 -2.35
N VAL A 522 -14.09 0.27 -2.26
CA VAL A 522 -14.56 0.99 -1.08
C VAL A 522 -16.06 0.78 -0.88
N VAL A 523 -16.83 0.94 -1.96
CA VAL A 523 -18.28 0.73 -1.96
C VAL A 523 -18.64 -0.70 -1.59
N ALA A 524 -17.93 -1.67 -2.17
CA ALA A 524 -18.10 -3.09 -1.88
C ALA A 524 -17.78 -3.42 -0.42
N THR A 525 -16.65 -2.92 0.10
CA THR A 525 -16.26 -3.11 1.50
C THR A 525 -17.31 -2.54 2.45
N HIS A 526 -17.75 -1.30 2.20
CA HIS A 526 -18.79 -0.65 3.00
C HIS A 526 -20.12 -1.42 2.97
N HIS A 527 -20.53 -1.92 1.80
CA HIS A 527 -21.76 -2.70 1.69
C HIS A 527 -21.65 -4.09 2.35
N THR A 528 -20.53 -4.79 2.21
CA THR A 528 -20.31 -6.06 2.92
C THR A 528 -20.37 -5.88 4.43
N LEU A 529 -19.81 -4.79 4.95
CA LEU A 529 -19.90 -4.46 6.38
C LEU A 529 -21.32 -4.07 6.79
N THR A 530 -22.10 -3.44 5.91
CA THR A 530 -23.53 -3.17 6.13
C THR A 530 -24.31 -4.48 6.24
N GLN A 531 -24.06 -5.44 5.35
CA GLN A 531 -24.67 -6.77 5.42
C GLN A 531 -24.30 -7.51 6.70
N LEU A 532 -23.02 -7.47 7.09
CA LEU A 532 -22.54 -8.04 8.35
C LEU A 532 -23.22 -7.41 9.56
N LEU A 533 -23.34 -6.08 9.59
CA LEU A 533 -24.02 -5.34 10.66
C LEU A 533 -25.47 -5.80 10.84
N LEU A 534 -26.22 -5.84 9.73
CA LEU A 534 -27.63 -6.26 9.75
C LEU A 534 -27.76 -7.74 10.12
N TYR A 535 -26.85 -8.58 9.64
CA TYR A 535 -26.83 -10.01 9.96
C TYR A 535 -26.59 -10.25 11.45
N LEU A 536 -25.51 -9.69 12.01
CA LEU A 536 -25.17 -9.82 13.43
C LEU A 536 -26.33 -9.32 14.31
N THR A 537 -26.88 -8.14 14.01
CA THR A 537 -28.00 -7.58 14.77
C THR A 537 -29.24 -8.49 14.72
N THR A 538 -29.56 -9.03 13.54
CA THR A 538 -30.69 -9.94 13.36
C THR A 538 -30.51 -11.22 14.17
N GLN A 539 -29.32 -11.83 14.15
CA GLN A 539 -29.08 -13.08 14.87
C GLN A 539 -28.99 -12.87 16.38
N MET A 540 -28.34 -11.80 16.85
CA MET A 540 -28.29 -11.47 18.28
C MET A 540 -29.70 -11.29 18.85
N HIS A 541 -30.63 -10.70 18.10
CA HIS A 541 -32.07 -10.63 18.46
C HIS A 541 -32.80 -11.97 18.51
N ARG A 542 -32.31 -12.98 17.78
CA ARG A 542 -32.89 -14.33 17.83
C ARG A 542 -32.39 -15.06 19.07
N VAL A 543 -31.12 -14.88 19.43
CA VAL A 543 -30.48 -15.55 20.57
C VAL A 543 -30.84 -14.89 21.90
N PHE A 544 -30.94 -13.56 21.95
CA PHE A 544 -31.24 -12.78 23.15
C PHE A 544 -32.54 -11.96 22.98
N PRO A 545 -33.72 -12.60 23.01
CA PRO A 545 -35.00 -11.94 22.74
C PRO A 545 -35.41 -10.90 23.78
N GLU A 546 -34.95 -11.00 25.03
CA GLU A 546 -35.33 -10.07 26.11
C GLU A 546 -34.45 -8.82 26.23
N ALA A 547 -33.55 -8.56 25.27
CA ALA A 547 -32.75 -7.33 25.07
C ALA A 547 -31.93 -6.76 26.26
N SER A 548 -32.02 -7.31 27.47
CA SER A 548 -31.51 -6.70 28.71
C SER A 548 -29.99 -6.80 28.91
N LEU A 549 -29.29 -7.66 28.17
CA LEU A 549 -27.87 -7.98 28.42
C LEU A 549 -26.88 -7.22 27.52
N LEU A 550 -27.30 -6.81 26.32
CA LEU A 550 -26.48 -6.02 25.37
C LEU A 550 -27.05 -4.63 25.09
N GLU A 551 -28.24 -4.34 25.61
CA GLU A 551 -29.02 -3.15 25.26
C GLU A 551 -29.11 -2.97 23.73
N ILE A 552 -29.45 -4.02 22.99
CA ILE A 552 -29.50 -3.96 21.52
C ILE A 552 -30.47 -2.85 21.10
N ARG A 553 -29.94 -1.79 20.50
CA ARG A 553 -30.67 -0.52 20.34
C ARG A 553 -31.62 -0.45 19.14
N LEU A 554 -31.45 -1.36 18.18
CA LEU A 554 -32.33 -1.50 17.02
C LEU A 554 -33.33 -2.62 17.28
N SER A 555 -34.61 -2.42 16.97
CA SER A 555 -35.64 -3.47 17.06
C SER A 555 -35.72 -4.34 15.80
N ARG A 556 -36.53 -5.42 15.82
CA ARG A 556 -36.78 -6.24 14.63
C ARG A 556 -37.50 -5.48 13.51
N SER A 557 -38.42 -4.57 13.86
CA SER A 557 -39.10 -3.69 12.89
C SER A 557 -38.13 -2.69 12.27
N ASP A 558 -37.20 -2.15 13.07
CA ASP A 558 -36.16 -1.25 12.59
C ASP A 558 -35.28 -1.91 11.52
N LEU A 559 -34.89 -3.16 11.75
CA LEU A 559 -34.12 -3.93 10.77
C LEU A 559 -34.88 -4.16 9.45
N GLN A 560 -36.21 -4.36 9.50
CA GLN A 560 -37.02 -4.48 8.29
C GLN A 560 -37.06 -3.18 7.49
N ILE A 561 -37.17 -2.04 8.16
CA ILE A 561 -37.11 -0.72 7.52
C ILE A 561 -35.75 -0.52 6.83
N LEU A 562 -34.65 -0.82 7.53
CA LEU A 562 -33.30 -0.71 6.96
C LEU A 562 -33.10 -1.63 5.74
N ARG A 563 -33.69 -2.83 5.74
CA ARG A 563 -33.67 -3.76 4.59
C ARG A 563 -34.50 -3.26 3.40
N GLN A 564 -35.63 -2.60 3.65
CA GLN A 564 -36.41 -1.96 2.58
C GLN A 564 -35.64 -0.81 1.93
N ILE A 565 -34.96 0.01 2.74
CA ILE A 565 -34.10 1.09 2.25
C ILE A 565 -32.94 0.53 1.42
N GLU A 566 -32.30 -0.54 1.90
CA GLU A 566 -31.23 -1.24 1.17
C GLU A 566 -31.71 -1.72 -0.21
N THR A 567 -32.88 -2.36 -0.27
CA THR A 567 -33.48 -2.81 -1.53
C THR A 567 -33.66 -1.64 -2.50
N GLY A 568 -34.16 -0.51 -1.99
CA GLY A 568 -34.27 0.73 -2.77
C GLY A 568 -32.95 1.28 -3.30
N LEU A 569 -31.91 1.28 -2.45
CA LEU A 569 -30.57 1.69 -2.86
C LEU A 569 -30.06 0.84 -4.03
N LEU A 570 -30.14 -0.49 -3.89
CA LEU A 570 -29.58 -1.46 -4.83
C LEU A 570 -30.31 -1.47 -6.18
N TYR A 571 -31.64 -1.46 -6.15
CA TYR A 571 -32.46 -1.64 -7.35
C TYR A 571 -32.88 -0.33 -8.04
N GLN A 572 -32.68 0.83 -7.41
CA GLN A 572 -33.11 2.12 -7.98
C GLN A 572 -32.02 3.19 -7.92
N ASP A 573 -31.50 3.50 -6.73
CA ASP A 573 -30.66 4.68 -6.54
C ASP A 573 -29.28 4.51 -7.17
N CYS A 574 -28.65 3.34 -7.00
CA CYS A 574 -27.35 3.03 -7.59
C CYS A 574 -27.37 3.21 -9.12
N PHE A 575 -28.37 2.66 -9.80
CA PHE A 575 -28.52 2.78 -11.25
C PHE A 575 -28.78 4.23 -11.69
N THR A 576 -29.60 4.96 -10.93
CA THR A 576 -29.93 6.37 -11.24
C THR A 576 -28.70 7.28 -11.12
N ILE A 577 -27.84 7.03 -10.13
CA ILE A 577 -26.62 7.80 -9.89
C ILE A 577 -25.51 7.43 -10.89
N LEU A 578 -25.28 6.13 -11.11
CA LEU A 578 -24.17 5.61 -11.92
C LEU A 578 -24.48 5.56 -13.43
N GLY A 579 -25.75 5.66 -13.82
CA GLY A 579 -26.15 5.80 -15.22
C GLY A 579 -26.23 4.52 -16.03
N GLN A 580 -26.21 3.34 -15.41
CA GLN A 580 -26.34 2.04 -16.07
C GLN A 580 -27.25 1.11 -15.26
N SER A 581 -27.94 0.18 -15.93
CA SER A 581 -28.77 -0.87 -15.32
C SER A 581 -28.23 -2.26 -15.66
N TYR A 582 -28.56 -3.26 -14.83
CA TYR A 582 -28.23 -4.66 -15.11
C TYR A 582 -28.98 -5.13 -16.38
N GLY A 583 -28.23 -5.41 -17.46
CA GLY A 583 -28.77 -6.01 -18.68
C GLY A 583 -29.51 -5.06 -19.64
N GLN A 584 -29.68 -3.76 -19.32
CA GLN A 584 -30.27 -2.77 -20.23
C GLN A 584 -29.26 -1.66 -20.54
N LYS A 585 -28.73 -1.67 -21.78
CA LYS A 585 -27.70 -0.72 -22.23
C LYS A 585 -28.22 0.68 -22.61
N ASP A 586 -29.53 0.88 -22.72
CA ASP A 586 -30.08 2.06 -23.42
C ASP A 586 -30.91 3.04 -22.56
N GLN A 587 -31.05 2.81 -21.25
CA GLN A 587 -31.77 3.76 -20.39
C GLN A 587 -30.83 4.84 -19.86
N VAL A 588 -30.99 6.07 -20.35
CA VAL A 588 -30.12 7.18 -19.93
C VAL A 588 -30.73 7.98 -18.78
N TYR A 589 -30.12 7.86 -17.61
CA TYR A 589 -30.58 8.53 -16.40
C TYR A 589 -30.25 10.03 -16.39
N THR A 590 -31.23 10.84 -16.00
CA THR A 590 -31.13 12.31 -15.95
C THR A 590 -30.13 12.80 -14.91
N LEU A 591 -30.09 12.15 -13.74
CA LEU A 591 -29.18 12.49 -12.65
C LEU A 591 -27.71 12.27 -13.03
N TYR A 592 -27.38 11.10 -13.59
CA TYR A 592 -26.04 10.82 -14.12
C TYR A 592 -25.57 11.89 -15.12
N ARG A 593 -26.42 12.25 -16.09
CA ARG A 593 -26.11 13.32 -17.06
C ARG A 593 -25.89 14.67 -16.36
N HIS A 594 -26.68 14.97 -15.33
CA HIS A 594 -26.53 16.21 -14.56
C HIS A 594 -25.18 16.24 -13.81
N LEU A 595 -24.81 15.14 -13.15
CA LEU A 595 -23.51 14.97 -12.48
C LEU A 595 -22.34 15.21 -13.45
N VAL A 596 -22.34 14.52 -14.59
CA VAL A 596 -21.28 14.63 -15.61
C VAL A 596 -21.21 16.04 -16.21
N ARG A 597 -22.35 16.69 -16.46
CA ARG A 597 -22.38 18.07 -16.98
C ARG A 597 -21.83 19.07 -15.96
N SER A 598 -22.22 18.95 -14.69
CA SER A 598 -21.72 19.82 -13.62
C SER A 598 -20.23 19.63 -13.40
N ALA A 599 -19.73 18.38 -13.44
CA ALA A 599 -18.31 18.08 -13.38
C ALA A 599 -17.51 18.69 -14.54
N LYS A 600 -18.04 18.65 -15.77
CA LYS A 600 -17.42 19.29 -16.95
C LYS A 600 -17.30 20.81 -16.77
N LYS A 601 -18.30 21.47 -16.18
CA LYS A 601 -18.22 22.92 -15.87
C LYS A 601 -17.07 23.23 -14.91
N TRP A 602 -16.84 22.38 -13.92
CA TRP A 602 -15.68 22.49 -13.04
C TRP A 602 -14.36 22.21 -13.76
N ALA A 603 -14.32 21.26 -14.69
CA ALA A 603 -13.11 20.99 -15.48
C ALA A 603 -12.64 22.24 -16.24
N PHE A 604 -13.58 23.05 -16.75
CA PHE A 604 -13.25 24.32 -17.38
C PHE A 604 -12.57 25.33 -16.42
N ASN A 605 -12.81 25.28 -15.10
CA ASN A 605 -12.06 26.10 -14.14
C ASN A 605 -10.56 25.80 -14.14
N ILE A 606 -10.21 24.55 -14.43
CA ILE A 606 -8.82 24.06 -14.43
C ILE A 606 -8.17 24.30 -15.79
N ILE A 607 -8.91 23.96 -16.86
CA ILE A 607 -8.42 24.01 -18.25
C ILE A 607 -8.31 25.45 -18.78
N GLU A 608 -9.07 26.40 -18.21
CA GLU A 608 -9.09 27.80 -18.63
C GLU A 608 -7.70 28.40 -18.87
N CYS A 609 -6.81 28.30 -17.87
CA CYS A 609 -5.50 28.95 -17.93
C CYS A 609 -4.61 28.30 -19.01
N PRO A 610 -4.43 26.96 -19.03
CA PRO A 610 -3.72 26.30 -20.12
C PRO A 610 -4.30 26.59 -21.52
N LEU A 611 -5.63 26.63 -21.66
CA LEU A 611 -6.29 26.90 -22.93
C LEU A 611 -6.00 28.33 -23.41
N ALA A 612 -6.11 29.32 -22.52
CA ALA A 612 -5.80 30.71 -22.85
C ALA A 612 -4.32 30.90 -23.22
N TRP A 613 -3.41 30.22 -22.52
CA TRP A 613 -1.99 30.19 -22.87
C TRP A 613 -1.74 29.58 -24.24
N PHE A 614 -2.40 28.47 -24.56
CA PHE A 614 -2.25 27.81 -25.85
C PHE A 614 -2.74 28.69 -27.00
N ILE A 615 -3.94 29.27 -26.88
CA ILE A 615 -4.50 30.19 -27.87
C ILE A 615 -3.57 31.41 -28.06
N HIS A 616 -3.07 31.98 -26.96
CA HIS A 616 -2.14 33.11 -27.02
C HIS A 616 -0.81 32.74 -27.68
N THR A 617 -0.26 31.57 -27.36
CA THR A 617 0.98 31.07 -27.96
C THR A 617 0.81 30.86 -29.46
N LEU A 618 -0.33 30.31 -29.90
CA LEU A 618 -0.65 30.15 -31.31
C LEU A 618 -0.77 31.52 -32.00
N TYR A 619 -1.41 32.50 -31.36
CA TYR A 619 -1.45 33.88 -31.85
C TYR A 619 -0.05 34.48 -32.03
N ILE A 620 0.84 34.32 -31.04
CA ILE A 620 2.24 34.79 -31.14
C ILE A 620 2.95 34.11 -32.31
N PHE A 621 2.83 32.78 -32.41
CA PHE A 621 3.46 31.99 -33.47
C PHE A 621 2.98 32.43 -34.86
N LEU A 622 1.67 32.67 -35.04
CA LEU A 622 1.13 33.14 -36.31
C LEU A 622 1.53 34.58 -36.61
N SER A 623 1.38 35.50 -35.65
CA SER A 623 1.61 36.93 -35.88
C SER A 623 3.09 37.28 -36.08
N ILE A 624 3.99 36.64 -35.34
CA ILE A 624 5.45 36.81 -35.50
C ILE A 624 5.96 35.91 -36.63
N GLY A 625 5.52 34.65 -36.71
CA GLY A 625 5.96 33.73 -37.75
C GLY A 625 5.61 34.21 -39.16
N TRP A 626 4.53 34.99 -39.33
CA TRP A 626 4.20 35.65 -40.60
C TRP A 626 5.28 36.61 -41.10
N SER A 627 6.05 37.22 -40.21
CA SER A 627 7.14 38.13 -40.61
C SER A 627 8.30 37.41 -41.29
N ILE A 628 8.43 36.10 -41.14
CA ILE A 628 9.51 35.30 -41.75
C ILE A 628 9.40 35.31 -43.29
N PRO A 629 8.25 34.94 -43.90
CA PRO A 629 8.08 35.02 -45.35
C PRO A 629 7.66 36.39 -45.91
N PHE A 630 7.09 37.29 -45.11
CA PHE A 630 6.43 38.52 -45.61
C PHE A 630 6.99 39.85 -45.06
N GLU A 631 8.10 39.81 -44.31
CA GLU A 631 8.80 40.97 -43.72
C GLU A 631 7.93 41.89 -42.83
N THR A 632 6.70 41.49 -42.53
CA THR A 632 5.72 42.26 -41.78
C THR A 632 5.03 41.37 -40.75
N THR A 633 4.83 41.89 -39.54
CA THR A 633 4.02 41.22 -38.53
C THR A 633 2.53 41.51 -38.76
N ILE A 634 1.65 40.68 -38.19
CA ILE A 634 0.20 40.93 -38.16
C ILE A 634 -0.25 41.16 -36.70
N PRO A 635 -0.01 42.36 -36.12
CA PRO A 635 -0.50 42.67 -34.79
C PRO A 635 -2.02 42.85 -34.83
N VAL A 636 -2.75 42.31 -33.85
CA VAL A 636 -4.22 42.38 -33.84
C VAL A 636 -4.75 43.81 -33.80
N VAL A 637 -4.19 44.69 -32.98
CA VAL A 637 -4.73 46.05 -32.80
C VAL A 637 -4.45 46.88 -34.05
N ARG A 638 -3.22 46.88 -34.54
CA ARG A 638 -2.87 47.58 -35.79
C ARG A 638 -3.66 47.06 -37.00
N THR A 639 -3.79 45.74 -37.14
CA THR A 639 -4.54 45.15 -38.26
C THR A 639 -6.02 45.52 -38.19
N SER A 640 -6.63 45.42 -37.01
CA SER A 640 -8.04 45.79 -36.82
C SER A 640 -8.27 47.28 -37.06
N PHE A 641 -7.38 48.13 -36.57
CA PHE A 641 -7.44 49.58 -36.77
C PHE A 641 -7.37 49.96 -38.25
N ASN A 642 -6.43 49.37 -38.99
CA ASN A 642 -6.30 49.58 -40.44
C ASN A 642 -7.52 49.09 -41.22
N LEU A 643 -8.12 47.97 -40.81
CA LEU A 643 -9.28 47.38 -41.45
C LEU A 643 -10.55 48.23 -41.22
N ILE A 644 -10.70 48.80 -40.02
CA ILE A 644 -11.80 49.73 -39.69
C ILE A 644 -11.66 51.03 -40.49
N LEU A 645 -10.47 51.63 -40.53
CA LEU A 645 -10.23 52.87 -41.29
C LEU A 645 -10.40 52.66 -42.80
N GLY A 646 -9.86 51.56 -43.32
CA GLY A 646 -10.02 51.18 -44.73
C GLY A 646 -11.48 50.91 -45.09
N GLY A 647 -12.23 50.21 -44.23
CA GLY A 647 -13.66 49.95 -44.43
C GLY A 647 -14.53 51.20 -44.32
N ALA A 648 -14.16 52.16 -43.47
CA ALA A 648 -14.85 53.44 -43.32
C ALA A 648 -14.39 54.51 -44.34
N SER A 649 -13.39 54.22 -45.18
CA SER A 649 -12.78 55.18 -46.12
C SER A 649 -12.26 56.46 -45.44
N ILE A 650 -11.83 56.36 -44.18
CA ILE A 650 -11.36 57.51 -43.39
C ILE A 650 -9.85 57.65 -43.57
N GLN A 651 -9.41 58.78 -44.13
CA GLN A 651 -8.00 59.16 -44.18
C GLN A 651 -7.66 60.02 -42.96
N LEU A 652 -6.73 59.54 -42.13
CA LEU A 652 -6.25 60.28 -40.97
C LEU A 652 -5.25 61.37 -41.38
N PRO A 653 -5.32 62.57 -40.78
CA PRO A 653 -4.26 63.57 -40.95
C PRO A 653 -2.91 63.03 -40.46
N PRO A 654 -1.80 63.33 -41.15
CA PRO A 654 -0.47 62.78 -40.81
C PRO A 654 0.01 63.16 -39.40
N THR A 655 -0.47 64.29 -38.87
CA THR A 655 -0.22 64.70 -37.48
C THR A 655 -0.91 63.79 -36.47
N LEU A 656 -2.14 63.36 -36.74
CA LEU A 656 -2.90 62.46 -35.88
C LEU A 656 -2.32 61.03 -35.94
N GLU A 657 -1.93 60.60 -37.13
CA GLU A 657 -1.28 59.30 -37.35
C GLU A 657 0.03 59.17 -36.57
N PHE A 658 0.86 60.23 -36.57
CA PHE A 658 2.10 60.30 -35.79
C PHE A 658 1.88 60.11 -34.28
N TRP A 659 0.80 60.67 -33.73
CA TRP A 659 0.47 60.53 -32.30
C TRP A 659 -0.23 59.21 -31.96
N LEU A 660 -1.01 58.65 -32.88
CA LEU A 660 -1.76 57.40 -32.64
C LEU A 660 -0.90 56.14 -32.79
N ASN A 661 0.08 56.16 -33.68
CA ASN A 661 0.89 54.97 -33.98
C ASN A 661 1.68 54.42 -32.77
N PRO A 662 2.31 55.25 -31.91
CA PRO A 662 2.92 54.79 -30.66
C PRO A 662 1.90 54.14 -29.72
N CYS A 663 0.71 54.71 -29.59
CA CYS A 663 -0.38 54.19 -28.76
C CYS A 663 -0.89 52.83 -29.24
N ILE A 664 -1.07 52.66 -30.55
CA ILE A 664 -1.45 51.38 -31.17
C ILE A 664 -0.37 50.33 -30.95
N THR A 665 0.89 50.71 -31.12
CA THR A 665 2.03 49.82 -30.89
C THR A 665 2.12 49.40 -29.42
N LEU A 666 1.92 50.33 -28.48
CA LEU A 666 1.83 50.04 -27.04
C LEU A 666 0.66 49.09 -26.72
N ALA A 667 -0.49 49.28 -27.37
CA ALA A 667 -1.63 48.38 -27.21
C ALA A 667 -1.33 46.97 -27.72
N ASP A 668 -0.68 46.84 -28.87
CA ASP A 668 -0.22 45.53 -29.39
C ASP A 668 0.80 44.87 -28.45
N ILE A 669 1.78 45.62 -27.93
CA ILE A 669 2.73 45.13 -26.91
C ILE A 669 1.97 44.65 -25.67
N THR A 670 0.96 45.39 -25.23
CA THR A 670 0.12 45.02 -24.08
C THR A 670 -0.64 43.72 -24.36
N VAL A 671 -1.18 43.53 -25.57
CA VAL A 671 -1.81 42.26 -25.98
C VAL A 671 -0.77 41.14 -26.05
N TYR A 672 0.45 41.38 -26.51
CA TYR A 672 1.50 40.36 -26.50
C TYR A 672 1.90 39.93 -25.09
N ILE A 673 2.03 40.86 -24.14
CA ILE A 673 2.43 40.57 -22.76
C ILE A 673 1.28 39.95 -21.96
N PHE A 674 0.07 40.51 -22.05
CA PHE A 674 -1.07 40.15 -21.21
C PHE A 674 -2.19 39.39 -21.95
N GLY A 675 -1.99 39.01 -23.20
CA GLY A 675 -3.03 38.39 -24.03
C GLY A 675 -3.57 37.08 -23.47
N SER A 676 -2.72 36.26 -22.86
CA SER A 676 -3.19 35.06 -22.15
C SER A 676 -4.14 35.40 -21.00
N TRP A 677 -3.88 36.47 -20.25
CA TRP A 677 -4.79 36.96 -19.21
C TRP A 677 -6.09 37.53 -19.81
N PHE A 678 -6.03 38.36 -20.85
CA PHE A 678 -7.23 38.86 -21.54
C PHE A 678 -8.10 37.73 -22.11
N LEU A 679 -7.48 36.68 -22.67
CA LEU A 679 -8.18 35.49 -23.16
C LEU A 679 -8.88 34.73 -22.03
N THR A 680 -8.29 34.63 -20.83
CA THR A 680 -9.02 34.06 -19.67
C THR A 680 -10.26 34.89 -19.33
N LEU A 681 -10.18 36.22 -19.34
CA LEU A 681 -11.35 37.08 -19.12
C LEU A 681 -12.41 36.90 -20.21
N GLY A 682 -11.99 36.80 -21.48
CA GLY A 682 -12.88 36.53 -22.61
C GLY A 682 -13.59 35.18 -22.49
N LEU A 683 -12.85 34.12 -22.12
CA LEU A 683 -13.43 32.80 -21.87
C LEU A 683 -14.46 32.84 -20.73
N ARG A 684 -14.19 33.59 -19.65
CA ARG A 684 -15.15 33.78 -18.55
C ARG A 684 -16.41 34.53 -18.98
N LEU A 685 -16.26 35.58 -19.78
CA LEU A 685 -17.39 36.33 -20.35
C LEU A 685 -18.30 35.40 -21.16
N ILE A 686 -17.72 34.59 -22.05
CA ILE A 686 -18.47 33.64 -22.89
C ILE A 686 -19.14 32.56 -22.04
N GLN A 687 -18.49 32.12 -20.96
CA GLN A 687 -19.02 31.09 -20.06
C GLN A 687 -20.00 31.64 -19.00
N GLY A 688 -20.22 32.96 -18.93
CA GLY A 688 -21.04 33.59 -17.89
C GLY A 688 -20.48 33.45 -16.48
N ARG A 689 -19.15 33.43 -16.34
CA ARG A 689 -18.43 33.24 -15.06
C ARG A 689 -17.91 34.56 -14.49
N SER A 690 -17.54 34.53 -13.21
CA SER A 690 -16.94 35.69 -12.55
C SER A 690 -15.59 36.08 -13.15
N LEU A 691 -15.51 37.28 -13.72
CA LEU A 691 -14.30 37.79 -14.37
C LEU A 691 -13.13 37.89 -13.40
N TRP A 692 -13.42 38.21 -12.14
CA TRP A 692 -12.43 38.48 -11.10
C TRP A 692 -12.00 37.25 -10.30
N ALA A 693 -12.43 36.03 -10.67
CA ALA A 693 -11.89 34.81 -10.05
C ALA A 693 -10.35 34.79 -10.12
N ARG A 694 -9.66 34.30 -9.08
CA ARG A 694 -8.18 34.22 -9.14
C ARG A 694 -7.76 33.35 -10.32
N THR A 695 -6.69 33.74 -11.02
CA THR A 695 -6.05 32.93 -12.06
C THR A 695 -4.93 32.11 -11.43
N GLY A 696 -4.70 30.87 -11.88
CA GLY A 696 -3.67 29.98 -11.36
C GLY A 696 -4.21 28.65 -10.81
N LYS A 697 -3.41 28.00 -9.95
CA LYS A 697 -3.78 26.71 -9.32
C LYS A 697 -5.08 26.84 -8.54
N ARG A 698 -6.01 25.90 -8.75
CA ARG A 698 -7.31 25.89 -8.09
C ARG A 698 -7.25 25.06 -6.81
N THR A 699 -7.89 25.55 -5.76
CA THR A 699 -8.12 24.80 -4.53
C THR A 699 -9.51 24.20 -4.55
N LEU A 700 -9.59 22.89 -4.32
CA LEU A 700 -10.81 22.13 -4.12
C LEU A 700 -10.92 21.74 -2.65
N VAL A 701 -12.06 22.05 -2.06
CA VAL A 701 -12.39 21.72 -0.67
C VAL A 701 -13.57 20.77 -0.68
N ILE A 702 -13.42 19.62 -0.03
CA ILE A 702 -14.46 18.59 0.07
C ILE A 702 -14.94 18.53 1.52
N GLY A 703 -16.22 18.78 1.76
CA GLY A 703 -16.86 18.62 3.05
C GLY A 703 -17.96 17.57 3.00
N ASP A 704 -17.83 16.52 3.79
CA ASP A 704 -18.86 15.53 4.07
C ASP A 704 -18.54 14.90 5.44
N ILE A 705 -19.31 13.92 5.90
CA ILE A 705 -19.00 13.17 7.12
C ILE A 705 -17.60 12.54 7.04
N ARG A 706 -16.98 12.35 8.21
CA ARG A 706 -15.56 11.97 8.39
C ARG A 706 -15.02 10.98 7.34
N TRP A 707 -15.58 9.77 7.29
CA TRP A 707 -15.07 8.73 6.39
C TRP A 707 -15.25 9.06 4.90
N VAL A 708 -16.30 9.78 4.52
CA VAL A 708 -16.58 10.14 3.12
C VAL A 708 -15.61 11.19 2.62
N HIS A 709 -15.38 12.27 3.38
CA HIS A 709 -14.48 13.33 2.93
C HIS A 709 -13.02 12.82 2.86
N GLN A 710 -12.61 11.92 3.76
CA GLN A 710 -11.28 11.30 3.74
C GLN A 710 -11.09 10.41 2.50
N VAL A 711 -12.06 9.53 2.22
CA VAL A 711 -12.06 8.68 1.02
C VAL A 711 -12.04 9.53 -0.26
N LEU A 712 -12.88 10.56 -0.34
CA LEU A 712 -12.95 11.44 -1.50
C LEU A 712 -11.67 12.25 -1.69
N SER A 713 -11.06 12.74 -0.61
CA SER A 713 -9.77 13.44 -0.67
C SER A 713 -8.67 12.54 -1.24
N SER A 714 -8.60 11.28 -0.78
CA SER A 714 -7.66 10.28 -1.32
C SER A 714 -7.96 9.98 -2.81
N PHE A 715 -9.23 9.80 -3.15
CA PHE A 715 -9.67 9.54 -4.52
C PHE A 715 -9.29 10.68 -5.48
N VAL A 716 -9.64 11.93 -5.16
CA VAL A 716 -9.38 13.09 -6.03
C VAL A 716 -7.89 13.42 -6.09
N SER A 717 -7.16 13.30 -4.98
CA SER A 717 -5.70 13.49 -4.99
C SER A 717 -5.02 12.50 -5.95
N LYS A 718 -5.40 11.21 -5.91
CA LYS A 718 -4.91 10.19 -6.83
C LYS A 718 -5.32 10.46 -8.28
N LEU A 719 -6.52 10.99 -8.52
CA LEU A 719 -6.98 11.39 -9.85
C LEU A 719 -6.12 12.47 -10.52
N PHE A 720 -5.53 13.38 -9.73
CA PHE A 720 -4.71 14.49 -10.21
C PHE A 720 -3.20 14.29 -9.96
N ALA A 721 -2.76 13.12 -9.47
CA ALA A 721 -1.38 12.88 -9.08
C ALA A 721 -0.37 13.01 -10.24
N LEU A 722 -0.79 12.72 -11.47
CA LEU A 722 0.00 12.88 -12.69
C LEU A 722 -0.34 14.15 -13.48
N SER A 723 -1.20 15.01 -12.94
CA SER A 723 -1.56 16.26 -13.61
C SER A 723 -0.36 17.21 -13.68
N TYR A 724 -0.24 17.92 -14.79
CA TYR A 724 0.75 18.99 -14.93
C TYR A 724 0.44 20.10 -13.93
N GLY A 725 1.47 20.76 -13.38
CA GLY A 725 1.29 21.81 -12.36
C GLY A 725 0.26 22.88 -12.73
N ILE A 726 0.22 23.27 -14.02
CA ILE A 726 -0.75 24.24 -14.58
C ILE A 726 -2.21 23.75 -14.64
N ALA A 727 -2.44 22.44 -14.60
CA ALA A 727 -3.75 21.79 -14.60
C ALA A 727 -3.99 20.97 -13.31
N SER A 728 -3.18 21.22 -12.28
CA SER A 728 -3.28 20.54 -10.99
C SER A 728 -4.30 21.19 -10.07
N VAL A 729 -4.83 20.41 -9.14
CA VAL A 729 -5.79 20.85 -8.13
C VAL A 729 -5.18 20.62 -6.74
N ASP A 730 -5.29 21.62 -5.88
CA ASP A 730 -4.97 21.47 -4.46
C ASP A 730 -6.18 20.93 -3.72
N VAL A 731 -6.12 19.69 -3.25
CA VAL A 731 -7.26 19.00 -2.62
C VAL A 731 -7.15 19.13 -1.11
N GLN A 732 -8.21 19.66 -0.50
CA GLN A 732 -8.39 19.79 0.94
C GLN A 732 -9.71 19.15 1.33
N SER A 733 -9.81 18.59 2.53
CA SER A 733 -11.09 18.06 3.03
C SER A 733 -11.20 18.17 4.54
N ALA A 734 -12.41 18.28 5.04
CA ALA A 734 -12.72 18.35 6.47
C ALA A 734 -14.20 18.08 6.73
N ASP A 735 -14.55 17.71 7.96
CA ASP A 735 -15.96 17.61 8.36
C ASP A 735 -16.63 19.01 8.38
N PRO A 736 -17.68 19.26 7.58
CA PRO A 736 -18.36 20.54 7.53
C PRO A 736 -19.13 20.90 8.81
N GLN A 737 -19.40 19.94 9.70
CA GLN A 737 -20.11 20.18 10.96
C GLN A 737 -19.19 20.71 12.06
N ASP A 738 -17.88 20.53 11.92
CA ASP A 738 -16.92 20.79 13.00
C ASP A 738 -15.65 21.48 12.47
N HIS A 739 -14.88 20.76 11.66
CA HIS A 739 -13.50 21.15 11.33
C HIS A 739 -13.37 22.09 10.13
N LEU A 740 -14.28 22.06 9.15
CA LEU A 740 -14.08 22.73 7.85
C LEU A 740 -13.95 24.24 7.99
N LEU A 741 -14.81 24.86 8.81
CA LEU A 741 -14.76 26.31 9.00
C LEU A 741 -13.46 26.72 9.68
N HIS A 742 -13.08 26.08 10.78
CA HIS A 742 -11.85 26.43 11.51
C HIS A 742 -10.58 26.12 10.69
N GLY A 743 -10.55 24.95 10.04
CA GLY A 743 -9.40 24.48 9.27
C GLY A 743 -9.21 25.19 7.94
N PHE A 744 -10.28 25.70 7.30
CA PHE A 744 -10.21 26.18 5.93
C PHE A 744 -10.86 27.53 5.62
N SER A 745 -11.77 28.07 6.44
CA SER A 745 -12.46 29.34 6.11
C SER A 745 -11.50 30.49 5.76
N HIS A 746 -10.40 30.62 6.49
CA HIS A 746 -9.35 31.63 6.26
C HIS A 746 -8.60 31.48 4.92
N ARG A 747 -8.76 30.35 4.22
CA ARG A 747 -8.15 30.06 2.90
C ARG A 747 -9.16 30.13 1.75
N VAL A 748 -10.44 30.30 2.05
CA VAL A 748 -11.49 30.45 1.04
C VAL A 748 -11.28 31.77 0.30
N THR A 749 -11.17 31.72 -1.02
CA THR A 749 -10.99 32.90 -1.85
C THR A 749 -11.81 32.81 -3.14
N ARG A 750 -11.87 33.92 -3.89
CA ARG A 750 -12.59 33.99 -5.17
C ARG A 750 -12.09 32.92 -6.16
N GLY A 751 -12.99 32.00 -6.53
CA GLY A 751 -12.67 30.88 -7.42
C GLY A 751 -12.14 29.61 -6.73
N THR A 752 -12.21 29.53 -5.40
CA THR A 752 -12.13 28.25 -4.66
C THR A 752 -13.34 27.38 -5.03
N LEU A 753 -13.12 26.08 -5.26
CA LEU A 753 -14.20 25.11 -5.50
C LEU A 753 -14.54 24.43 -4.17
N LEU A 754 -15.79 24.54 -3.74
CA LEU A 754 -16.27 23.92 -2.50
C LEU A 754 -17.34 22.89 -2.83
N PHE A 755 -17.08 21.63 -2.49
CA PHE A 755 -18.00 20.52 -2.67
C PHE A 755 -18.52 20.07 -1.31
N LEU A 756 -19.83 20.11 -1.08
CA LEU A 756 -20.44 19.78 0.21
C LEU A 756 -21.50 18.69 0.08
N GLY A 757 -21.34 17.60 0.84
CA GLY A 757 -22.37 16.63 1.10
C GLY A 757 -23.23 17.04 2.28
N ILE A 758 -24.55 17.16 2.05
CA ILE A 758 -25.50 17.60 3.08
C ILE A 758 -26.41 16.40 3.45
N PRO A 759 -26.47 16.01 4.73
CA PRO A 759 -27.37 14.96 5.19
C PRO A 759 -28.85 15.35 4.97
N ASP A 760 -29.73 14.35 4.86
CA ASP A 760 -31.17 14.59 4.71
C ASP A 760 -31.78 14.87 6.10
N GLY A 761 -32.07 16.13 6.41
CA GLY A 761 -32.57 16.57 7.72
C GLY A 761 -34.08 16.51 7.89
N ARG A 762 -34.82 15.90 6.96
CA ARG A 762 -36.29 15.92 6.99
C ARG A 762 -36.93 14.94 7.99
N CYS A 763 -36.20 13.94 8.48
CA CYS A 763 -36.77 12.85 9.25
C CYS A 763 -36.76 13.09 10.77
N SER A 764 -35.74 13.76 11.32
CA SER A 764 -35.67 14.10 12.75
C SER A 764 -34.97 15.41 13.08
N SER A 765 -35.18 15.87 14.32
CA SER A 765 -34.49 17.02 14.90
C SER A 765 -32.97 16.88 14.89
N MET A 766 -32.42 15.68 15.13
CA MET A 766 -30.96 15.46 15.10
C MET A 766 -30.41 15.62 13.68
N GLN A 767 -31.04 14.99 12.69
CA GLN A 767 -30.61 15.13 11.29
C GLN A 767 -30.85 16.55 10.77
N GLN A 768 -31.93 17.21 11.19
CA GLN A 768 -32.20 18.61 10.89
C GLN A 768 -31.10 19.54 11.44
N ASN A 769 -30.60 19.26 12.66
CA ASN A 769 -29.47 19.99 13.24
C ASN A 769 -28.19 19.75 12.42
N HIS A 770 -27.90 18.51 12.03
CA HIS A 770 -26.74 18.21 11.18
C HIS A 770 -26.84 18.91 9.81
N GLU A 771 -28.01 18.86 9.16
CA GLU A 771 -28.26 19.57 7.89
C GLU A 771 -28.04 21.09 8.07
N SER A 772 -28.62 21.66 9.13
CA SER A 772 -28.51 23.10 9.43
C SER A 772 -27.06 23.53 9.69
N SER A 773 -26.28 22.71 10.40
CA SER A 773 -24.86 22.97 10.64
C SER A 773 -24.06 23.02 9.34
N VAL A 774 -24.27 22.05 8.44
CA VAL A 774 -23.58 22.03 7.14
C VAL A 774 -24.00 23.23 6.27
N LEU A 775 -25.29 23.56 6.24
CA LEU A 775 -25.81 24.73 5.53
C LEU A 775 -25.25 26.04 6.08
N MET A 776 -25.08 26.14 7.40
CA MET A 776 -24.47 27.31 8.04
C MET A 776 -23.00 27.45 7.63
N THR A 777 -22.23 26.37 7.66
CA THR A 777 -20.84 26.34 7.17
C THR A 777 -20.77 26.76 5.69
N ALA A 778 -21.69 26.27 4.85
CA ALA A 778 -21.77 26.66 3.44
C ALA A 778 -22.03 28.16 3.27
N LYS A 779 -22.99 28.71 4.02
CA LYS A 779 -23.34 30.15 3.99
C LYS A 779 -22.21 31.03 4.51
N GLN A 780 -21.52 30.60 5.56
CA GLN A 780 -20.36 31.33 6.09
C GLN A 780 -19.22 31.34 5.07
N ALA A 781 -18.91 30.21 4.43
CA ALA A 781 -17.93 30.16 3.35
C ALA A 781 -18.35 31.03 2.14
N TYR A 782 -19.63 31.02 1.80
CA TYR A 782 -20.18 31.87 0.73
C TYR A 782 -20.07 33.37 1.04
N GLY A 783 -20.20 33.75 2.32
CA GLY A 783 -20.05 35.13 2.80
C GLY A 783 -18.63 35.67 2.69
N ILE A 784 -17.62 34.81 2.51
CA ILE A 784 -16.22 35.21 2.28
C ILE A 784 -16.08 35.64 0.82
N GLN A 785 -16.39 36.91 0.56
CA GLN A 785 -16.38 37.49 -0.78
C GLN A 785 -15.35 38.60 -0.92
N ASN A 786 -14.75 38.70 -2.10
CA ASN A 786 -13.86 39.78 -2.49
C ASN A 786 -14.29 40.29 -3.87
N PHE A 787 -14.52 41.61 -4.00
CA PHE A 787 -15.17 42.23 -5.17
C PHE A 787 -16.54 41.60 -5.52
N GLY A 788 -17.34 41.23 -4.50
CA GLY A 788 -18.65 40.58 -4.70
C GLY A 788 -18.59 39.15 -5.24
N HIS A 789 -17.40 38.52 -5.23
CA HIS A 789 -17.20 37.17 -5.72
C HIS A 789 -16.57 36.29 -4.64
N GLY A 790 -17.18 35.13 -4.40
CA GLY A 790 -16.77 34.15 -3.39
C GLY A 790 -16.34 32.80 -3.99
N PRO A 791 -16.42 31.71 -3.20
CA PRO A 791 -16.22 30.35 -3.70
C PRO A 791 -17.37 29.89 -4.60
N GLU A 792 -17.08 28.95 -5.50
CA GLU A 792 -18.10 28.22 -6.26
C GLU A 792 -18.52 26.98 -5.45
N ILE A 793 -19.77 26.97 -4.97
CA ILE A 793 -20.27 25.94 -4.06
C ILE A 793 -21.18 24.97 -4.82
N THR A 794 -20.77 23.69 -4.86
CA THR A 794 -21.62 22.58 -5.31
C THR A 794 -22.05 21.76 -4.11
N VAL A 795 -23.36 21.63 -3.92
CA VAL A 795 -23.94 20.84 -2.83
C VAL A 795 -24.58 19.57 -3.36
N VAL A 796 -24.43 18.46 -2.64
CA VAL A 796 -25.06 17.18 -2.93
C VAL A 796 -25.93 16.78 -1.73
N SER A 797 -27.23 16.65 -1.95
CA SER A 797 -28.19 16.32 -0.88
C SER A 797 -29.36 15.50 -1.40
N SER A 798 -30.03 14.77 -0.52
CA SER A 798 -31.34 14.17 -0.78
C SER A 798 -32.52 15.10 -0.47
N ASN A 799 -32.28 16.24 0.19
CA ASN A 799 -33.30 17.23 0.52
C ASN A 799 -33.46 18.26 -0.61
N PRO A 800 -34.62 18.31 -1.31
CA PRO A 800 -34.85 19.26 -2.40
C PRO A 800 -34.89 20.72 -1.94
N ASN A 801 -35.17 20.99 -0.66
CA ASN A 801 -35.22 22.36 -0.13
C ASN A 801 -33.86 23.07 -0.23
N VAL A 802 -32.77 22.31 -0.33
CA VAL A 802 -31.42 22.85 -0.53
C VAL A 802 -31.29 23.64 -1.84
N GLN A 803 -32.11 23.35 -2.86
CA GLN A 803 -32.12 24.11 -4.13
C GLN A 803 -32.49 25.60 -3.93
N SER A 804 -33.25 25.91 -2.86
CA SER A 804 -33.67 27.29 -2.55
C SER A 804 -32.58 28.15 -1.89
N GLN A 805 -31.43 27.57 -1.53
CA GLN A 805 -30.41 28.22 -0.70
C GLN A 805 -29.37 29.05 -1.49
N GLU A 806 -29.68 29.45 -2.73
CA GLU A 806 -28.84 30.30 -3.60
C GLU A 806 -27.39 29.82 -3.85
N PHE A 807 -27.09 28.54 -3.66
CA PHE A 807 -25.77 27.97 -3.98
C PHE A 807 -25.53 27.87 -5.50
N SER A 808 -24.26 27.79 -5.92
CA SER A 808 -23.89 27.80 -7.35
C SER A 808 -24.46 26.60 -8.12
N HIS A 809 -24.42 25.41 -7.51
CA HIS A 809 -24.99 24.20 -8.07
C HIS A 809 -25.54 23.29 -6.95
N SER A 810 -26.73 22.75 -7.14
CA SER A 810 -27.38 21.81 -6.21
C SER A 810 -27.74 20.51 -6.92
N ILE A 811 -27.19 19.40 -6.43
CA ILE A 811 -27.43 18.06 -6.97
C ILE A 811 -28.33 17.31 -5.99
N ILE A 812 -29.54 16.98 -6.45
CA ILE A 812 -30.54 16.30 -5.63
C ILE A 812 -30.52 14.80 -5.90
N LEU A 813 -30.28 14.03 -4.85
CA LEU A 813 -30.23 12.57 -4.88
C LEU A 813 -31.60 11.96 -4.56
N PRO A 814 -31.91 10.77 -5.10
CA PRO A 814 -33.15 10.06 -4.76
C PRO A 814 -33.21 9.70 -3.27
N SER A 815 -34.41 9.74 -2.69
CA SER A 815 -34.67 9.37 -1.29
C SER A 815 -36.05 8.74 -1.13
N LEU A 816 -36.08 7.44 -0.78
CA LEU A 816 -37.31 6.69 -0.51
C LEU A 816 -37.93 7.03 0.85
N SER A 817 -37.15 7.61 1.76
CA SER A 817 -37.57 7.95 3.13
C SER A 817 -38.73 8.95 3.16
N HIS A 818 -38.90 9.74 2.09
CA HIS A 818 -39.89 10.82 2.05
C HIS A 818 -41.35 10.35 1.92
N THR A 819 -41.60 9.24 1.21
CA THR A 819 -42.97 8.70 1.07
C THR A 819 -43.55 8.24 2.40
N HIS A 820 -42.71 7.86 3.37
CA HIS A 820 -43.16 7.47 4.71
C HIS A 820 -43.23 8.65 5.69
N CYS A 821 -42.26 9.59 5.66
CA CYS A 821 -42.25 10.71 6.61
C CYS A 821 -43.34 11.77 6.36
N HIS A 822 -43.74 12.01 5.11
CA HIS A 822 -44.70 13.05 4.76
C HIS A 822 -46.17 12.67 4.99
N TYR A 823 -46.51 11.38 4.90
CA TYR A 823 -47.90 10.92 5.05
C TYR A 823 -48.35 10.72 6.50
N THR A 824 -47.41 10.59 7.45
CA THR A 824 -47.75 10.22 8.84
C THR A 824 -47.58 11.32 9.87
N GLY A 825 -47.22 12.56 9.48
CA GLY A 825 -47.14 13.71 10.39
C GLY A 825 -46.51 13.39 11.74
N ALA A 826 -45.18 13.32 11.81
CA ALA A 826 -44.44 12.89 13.01
C ALA A 826 -44.94 11.54 13.55
N SER A 827 -44.56 10.44 12.90
CA SER A 827 -44.76 9.12 13.48
C SER A 827 -43.83 8.96 14.69
N PRO A 828 -44.32 8.54 15.86
CA PRO A 828 -43.49 8.17 17.02
C PRO A 828 -42.56 6.97 16.78
N PHE A 829 -42.55 6.41 15.56
CA PHE A 829 -41.92 5.13 15.22
C PHE A 829 -40.55 5.24 14.52
N TYR A 830 -40.03 6.43 14.22
CA TYR A 830 -38.64 6.54 13.72
C TYR A 830 -37.67 6.62 14.90
N ASN A 831 -37.13 5.45 15.26
CA ASN A 831 -36.06 5.30 16.23
C ASN A 831 -34.83 6.12 15.77
N GLN A 832 -34.29 6.98 16.62
CA GLN A 832 -33.07 7.78 16.35
C GLN A 832 -31.92 6.91 15.82
N TYR A 833 -31.80 5.66 16.28
CA TYR A 833 -30.77 4.74 15.82
C TYR A 833 -30.97 4.29 14.37
N VAL A 834 -32.21 4.14 13.88
CA VAL A 834 -32.49 3.82 12.46
C VAL A 834 -31.96 4.93 11.56
N GLU A 835 -32.14 6.17 11.97
CA GLU A 835 -31.71 7.34 11.20
C GLU A 835 -30.20 7.55 11.22
N MET A 836 -29.56 7.31 12.36
CA MET A 836 -28.10 7.31 12.46
C MET A 836 -27.51 6.23 11.55
N ILE A 837 -28.08 5.02 11.56
CA ILE A 837 -27.67 3.94 10.66
C ILE A 837 -27.99 4.28 9.20
N TYR A 838 -29.14 4.90 8.92
CA TYR A 838 -29.49 5.35 7.58
C TYR A 838 -28.44 6.30 7.01
N GLU A 839 -28.08 7.34 7.77
CA GLU A 839 -27.08 8.32 7.33
C GLU A 839 -25.70 7.66 7.20
N SER A 840 -25.34 6.76 8.11
CA SER A 840 -24.07 6.03 8.10
C SER A 840 -23.88 5.09 6.90
N ARG A 841 -24.96 4.42 6.47
CA ARG A 841 -24.89 3.30 5.52
C ARG A 841 -25.46 3.62 4.16
N TYR A 842 -26.50 4.43 4.10
CA TYR A 842 -27.24 4.65 2.85
C TYR A 842 -27.12 6.11 2.41
N GLY A 843 -27.43 7.07 3.27
CA GLY A 843 -27.38 8.51 2.94
C GLY A 843 -25.98 8.94 2.47
N SER A 844 -24.97 8.67 3.28
CA SER A 844 -23.57 8.97 2.94
C SER A 844 -23.02 8.16 1.77
N LEU A 845 -23.42 6.89 1.61
CA LEU A 845 -23.01 6.08 0.47
C LEU A 845 -23.56 6.63 -0.85
N LYS A 846 -24.82 7.09 -0.89
CA LYS A 846 -25.38 7.76 -2.08
C LYS A 846 -24.59 9.02 -2.44
N ARG A 847 -24.22 9.83 -1.45
CA ARG A 847 -23.36 11.01 -1.66
C ARG A 847 -21.98 10.62 -2.16
N LEU A 848 -21.38 9.56 -1.63
CA LEU A 848 -20.10 9.02 -2.11
C LEU A 848 -20.20 8.59 -3.59
N LEU A 849 -21.23 7.82 -3.96
CA LEU A 849 -21.44 7.37 -5.35
C LEU A 849 -21.58 8.55 -6.32
N ALA A 850 -22.39 9.54 -5.96
CA ALA A 850 -22.57 10.75 -6.76
C ALA A 850 -21.26 11.54 -6.89
N SER A 851 -20.51 11.65 -5.79
CA SER A 851 -19.22 12.32 -5.76
C SER A 851 -18.17 11.61 -6.61
N TYR A 852 -18.14 10.28 -6.62
CA TYR A 852 -17.25 9.53 -7.50
C TYR A 852 -17.53 9.79 -8.97
N VAL A 853 -18.79 9.74 -9.41
CA VAL A 853 -19.17 10.06 -10.79
C VAL A 853 -18.76 11.50 -11.13
N PHE A 854 -19.03 12.44 -10.22
CA PHE A 854 -18.69 13.84 -10.41
C PHE A 854 -17.17 14.04 -10.55
N PHE A 855 -16.37 13.53 -9.62
CA PHE A 855 -14.92 13.73 -9.64
C PHE A 855 -14.21 12.94 -10.74
N TRP A 856 -14.69 11.75 -11.09
CA TRP A 856 -14.21 11.01 -12.25
C TRP A 856 -14.44 11.82 -13.54
N ALA A 857 -15.66 12.32 -13.77
CA ALA A 857 -15.96 13.12 -14.96
C ALA A 857 -15.18 14.43 -14.99
N PHE A 858 -14.93 15.02 -13.82
CA PHE A 858 -14.10 16.22 -13.65
C PHE A 858 -12.65 15.95 -14.07
N ALA A 859 -12.00 14.93 -13.49
CA ALA A 859 -10.63 14.57 -13.81
C ALA A 859 -10.46 14.10 -15.26
N LYS A 860 -11.37 13.25 -15.76
CA LYS A 860 -11.38 12.78 -17.16
C LYS A 860 -11.43 13.94 -18.15
N SER A 861 -12.22 14.98 -17.84
CA SER A 861 -12.34 16.16 -18.69
C SER A 861 -11.04 16.99 -18.70
N VAL A 862 -10.35 17.10 -17.56
CA VAL A 862 -9.03 17.77 -17.51
C VAL A 862 -7.95 16.96 -18.23
N ALA A 863 -7.90 15.66 -17.96
CA ALA A 863 -6.91 14.73 -18.50
C ALA A 863 -7.09 14.42 -20.00
N SER A 864 -8.22 14.78 -20.61
CA SER A 864 -8.48 14.56 -22.04
C SER A 864 -8.09 15.75 -22.92
N LEU A 865 -7.64 16.87 -22.34
CA LEU A 865 -7.19 18.02 -23.13
C LEU A 865 -5.92 17.65 -23.94
N PRO A 866 -5.87 17.92 -25.25
CA PRO A 866 -4.67 17.74 -26.06
C PRO A 866 -3.45 18.43 -25.42
N PHE A 867 -2.28 17.83 -25.53
CA PHE A 867 -1.01 18.29 -24.93
C PHE A 867 -0.92 18.28 -23.40
N LEU A 868 -2.04 18.14 -22.68
CA LEU A 868 -2.08 17.92 -21.22
C LEU A 868 -2.61 16.53 -20.85
N LYS A 869 -2.58 15.59 -21.79
CA LYS A 869 -3.07 14.23 -21.57
C LYS A 869 -2.20 13.53 -20.52
N TYR A 870 -2.85 12.95 -19.51
CA TYR A 870 -2.20 12.10 -18.51
C TYR A 870 -3.12 10.93 -18.10
N GLU A 871 -2.55 9.87 -17.56
CA GLU A 871 -3.30 8.72 -17.05
C GLU A 871 -3.82 9.03 -15.64
N PHE A 872 -5.02 9.60 -15.55
CA PHE A 872 -5.63 10.03 -14.28
C PHE A 872 -5.96 8.90 -13.30
N TRP A 873 -5.73 7.63 -13.65
CA TRP A 873 -5.95 6.48 -12.77
C TRP A 873 -4.66 5.91 -12.16
N LYS A 874 -3.49 6.47 -12.50
CA LYS A 874 -2.16 6.14 -11.94
C LYS A 874 -1.58 7.32 -11.18
N SER A 875 -0.60 7.04 -10.32
CA SER A 875 0.33 8.01 -9.78
C SER A 875 1.80 7.60 -10.02
N GLN A 876 2.75 8.50 -9.72
CA GLN A 876 4.19 8.18 -9.76
C GLN A 876 4.58 7.11 -8.74
N SER A 877 3.75 6.87 -7.72
CA SER A 877 4.01 5.93 -6.64
C SER A 877 4.26 4.53 -7.20
N ARG A 878 3.36 4.01 -8.05
CA ARG A 878 3.49 2.70 -8.72
C ARG A 878 4.76 2.51 -9.55
N THR A 879 5.41 3.60 -9.98
CA THR A 879 6.56 3.55 -10.89
C THR A 879 7.90 3.86 -10.24
N LYS A 880 7.92 4.49 -9.06
CA LYS A 880 9.15 5.06 -8.47
C LYS A 880 9.27 4.94 -6.97
N ILE A 881 8.17 4.64 -6.27
CA ILE A 881 8.16 4.52 -4.81
C ILE A 881 7.51 3.17 -4.53
N MET A 882 8.27 2.18 -4.06
CA MET A 882 7.65 1.00 -3.46
C MET A 882 6.82 1.50 -2.27
N THR A 883 5.50 1.62 -2.43
CA THR A 883 4.59 2.21 -1.45
C THR A 883 4.30 1.25 -0.30
N THR A 884 5.37 0.72 0.29
CA THR A 884 5.34 0.13 1.61
C THR A 884 5.47 1.31 2.56
N ALA A 885 4.37 1.69 3.24
CA ALA A 885 4.45 2.64 4.34
C ALA A 885 5.58 2.20 5.28
N ALA A 886 6.40 3.15 5.77
CA ALA A 886 7.59 2.90 6.61
C ALA A 886 7.33 1.73 7.58
N PRO A 887 7.82 0.53 7.26
CA PRO A 887 7.34 -0.67 7.90
C PRO A 887 7.87 -0.71 9.32
N VAL A 888 6.98 -0.78 10.30
CA VAL A 888 7.37 -1.28 11.63
C VAL A 888 7.45 -2.79 11.49
N ALA A 889 8.63 -3.29 11.10
CA ALA A 889 8.91 -4.71 11.06
C ALA A 889 9.14 -5.20 12.49
N VAL A 890 8.14 -5.89 13.05
CA VAL A 890 8.29 -6.52 14.37
C VAL A 890 9.05 -7.83 14.19
N ASP A 891 10.13 -8.04 14.94
CA ASP A 891 10.80 -9.35 14.96
C ASP A 891 9.92 -10.36 15.72
N TYR A 892 9.27 -11.24 14.98
CA TYR A 892 8.43 -12.32 15.51
C TYR A 892 9.13 -13.16 16.59
N ARG A 893 10.47 -13.25 16.55
CA ARG A 893 11.27 -14.02 17.52
C ARG A 893 11.22 -13.42 18.93
N ASN A 894 11.17 -12.09 19.04
CA ASN A 894 11.15 -11.42 20.35
C ASN A 894 9.82 -11.65 21.09
N LEU A 895 8.71 -11.84 20.36
CA LEU A 895 7.41 -12.20 20.95
C LEU A 895 7.36 -13.64 21.49
N SER A 896 8.29 -14.51 21.08
CA SER A 896 8.40 -15.90 21.54
C SER A 896 9.35 -16.09 22.73
N ALA A 897 10.40 -15.27 22.84
CA ALA A 897 11.44 -15.38 23.87
C ALA A 897 10.93 -15.12 25.30
N ASP A 898 9.85 -14.36 25.45
CA ASP A 898 9.21 -14.08 26.75
C ASP A 898 8.63 -15.36 27.42
N SER A 899 8.47 -16.45 26.66
CA SER A 899 7.98 -17.73 27.17
C SER A 899 9.09 -18.63 27.75
N SER A 900 10.34 -18.51 27.29
CA SER A 900 11.44 -19.37 27.76
C SER A 900 12.18 -18.77 28.97
N GLU A 901 12.37 -17.44 29.02
CA GLU A 901 13.03 -16.81 30.18
C GLU A 901 12.15 -16.82 31.45
N ASN A 902 10.83 -16.68 31.31
CA ASN A 902 9.92 -16.76 32.45
C ASN A 902 9.70 -18.20 32.97
N PHE A 903 9.93 -19.21 32.12
CA PHE A 903 9.86 -20.61 32.55
C PHE A 903 11.13 -21.03 33.30
N HIS A 904 12.31 -20.56 32.90
CA HIS A 904 13.57 -20.82 33.60
C HIS A 904 13.75 -20.01 34.89
N ARG A 905 13.22 -18.79 35.00
CA ARG A 905 13.20 -18.06 36.29
C ARG A 905 12.21 -18.62 37.31
N ARG A 906 11.12 -19.27 36.88
CA ARG A 906 10.14 -19.89 37.80
C ARG A 906 10.51 -21.30 38.25
N THR A 907 11.44 -21.99 37.59
CA THR A 907 11.85 -23.37 37.96
C THR A 907 13.10 -23.45 38.83
N ILE A 908 13.83 -22.33 39.04
CA ILE A 908 15.07 -22.31 39.84
C ILE A 908 14.93 -21.49 41.15
N GLY A 909 13.80 -20.79 41.37
CA GLY A 909 13.59 -19.92 42.54
C GLY A 909 13.04 -20.55 43.82
N ASP A 910 12.43 -21.74 43.76
CA ASP A 910 11.74 -22.35 44.92
C ASP A 910 12.45 -23.62 45.40
N ARG A 911 13.62 -23.44 46.02
CA ARG A 911 14.23 -24.41 46.96
C ARG A 911 15.40 -23.74 47.67
N ASN A 912 15.12 -22.93 48.69
CA ASN A 912 15.75 -23.06 50.00
C ASN A 912 15.29 -21.97 50.98
N HIS A 913 14.88 -22.46 52.15
CA HIS A 913 14.81 -21.80 53.46
C HIS A 913 13.61 -20.92 53.83
N ASP A 914 12.59 -21.60 54.36
CA ASP A 914 11.89 -21.18 55.58
C ASP A 914 12.71 -21.53 56.83
N MET A 915 12.95 -20.55 57.71
CA MET A 915 12.86 -20.66 59.18
C MET A 915 12.97 -19.27 59.84
N MET A 916 11.81 -18.68 60.17
CA MET A 916 11.42 -18.17 61.52
C MET A 916 12.28 -17.06 62.22
N PRO A 917 11.73 -16.30 63.21
CA PRO A 917 11.37 -14.89 63.00
C PRO A 917 11.91 -13.90 64.08
N HIS A 918 11.39 -12.66 64.02
CA HIS A 918 11.24 -11.65 65.10
C HIS A 918 12.24 -10.49 65.25
N LYS A 919 11.61 -9.30 65.38
CA LYS A 919 11.89 -8.09 66.20
C LYS A 919 12.42 -6.81 65.52
N MET A 920 11.50 -5.84 65.48
CA MET A 920 11.64 -4.43 65.91
C MET A 920 13.01 -4.03 66.50
N CYS A 921 13.67 -3.02 65.94
CA CYS A 921 13.78 -1.67 66.54
C CYS A 921 14.74 -0.73 65.77
N ARG A 922 14.26 0.50 65.55
CA ARG A 922 14.94 1.79 65.76
C ARG A 922 16.38 2.02 65.24
N SER A 923 16.42 2.95 64.28
CA SER A 923 17.03 4.29 64.40
C SER A 923 18.55 4.49 64.17
N ILE A 924 18.82 5.53 63.37
CA ILE A 924 19.87 6.55 63.49
C ILE A 924 21.24 6.28 62.84
N ASN A 925 21.40 6.99 61.71
CA ASN A 925 22.50 7.87 61.27
C ASN A 925 23.95 7.40 61.04
N LYS A 926 24.48 8.03 59.97
CA LYS A 926 25.88 8.39 59.62
C LYS A 926 26.71 7.25 59.01
N GLU A 927 27.40 7.41 57.88
CA GLU A 927 27.83 8.58 57.08
C GLU A 927 27.44 8.46 55.61
#